data_AF-A0ABD5BTW1-F1
#
_entry.id   AF-A0ABD5BTW1-F1
#
_cell.length_a   1.000
_cell.length_b   1.000
_cell.length_c   1.000
_cell.angle_alpha   90.00
_cell.angle_beta   90.00
_cell.angle_gamma   90.00
#
_symmetry.space_group_name_H-M   'P 1'
#
loop_
_entity.id
_entity.type
_entity.pdbx_description
1 polymer ?
#
loop_
_entity_poly.entity_id
_entity_poly.type
_entity_poly.pdbx_seq_one_letter_code
_entity_poly.pdbx_strand_id
1 'polypeptide(L)'
;MIPLATQQEVGALIIGIFGRLPTAAEIDYYDSAFDIGSQPPAYMASILMSQPDAGWMSGQSEYDILSQVYFSVYNTAPDPDYINALLQQGHFNSAVASVVIDLFNYLGDDPVMLAQRDALDQRIAEGLYPGTAADAAGGSGDAQAMFYLLRAPWQTDEIAHDGKLLNQGGNLAALAQSKIATLPLNDLSDHDFILHLFAQGFERPPTAPELAAYQQRLAEGATRGDLLVDMIAQLRGVVAPEDAVAQQHFNAAGQEYSPGELPATEYLEQIAALFRALPERAVDSLSLDNWSKTLASGTLSYTELVTALLATPEFQAQVGGLQGDDFIQHVYQAVHGRAADEQQLEHYRALGGDKALVTQAVIADLINAPPAGDVQYEQWMFARDVGASLAYKTTASLATSEGGGNVSGTVNTHAHHTLSNAETAVLFRVFLHADADVMVDLSYASQLSYLIVNGDAAADIWLHNNPAARYGVDITVNNANVIMHGTYGDDRVQLTSQADLAAAQGHFYLNNGNDSLLWGGNADGGANHVGWVFSADGGDGHDILSANLIVKMTSTLDLFGARISTVSSNAANFSHFEQIDMAGYIGQAEATLTQIGWNGYSTKALATSAHVFDYGVLSGNATVEGTDGGTIVQSRAAQALGREGLLLSGRADNVKVINANADAARLEISGIGDHTDSRLEIAFLENATDRFDLLFSGRGNAGSLALDSYGDENPLTLIAITTGAWGNGALTLTGQNDQVQDITLSGGANFNLTRPRGILRSAWLTLRPSPVMGLP
;
A
#
# COMPACT_ATOMS: atom_id res chain seq x y z
N MET A 1 1.60 -2.21 28.70
CA MET A 1 2.80 -2.67 27.98
C MET A 1 2.87 -1.88 26.69
N ILE A 2 4.08 -1.58 26.21
CA ILE A 2 4.25 -0.84 24.95
C ILE A 2 4.00 -1.74 23.73
N PRO A 3 3.47 -1.18 22.62
CA PRO A 3 3.25 -1.92 21.37
C PRO A 3 4.52 -2.55 20.80
N LEU A 4 4.36 -3.63 20.03
CA LEU A 4 5.47 -4.29 19.34
C LEU A 4 6.28 -3.33 18.45
N ALA A 5 5.62 -2.46 17.69
CA ALA A 5 6.31 -1.49 16.82
C ALA A 5 7.29 -0.60 17.61
N THR A 6 6.87 -0.14 18.79
CA THR A 6 7.70 0.65 19.70
C THR A 6 8.82 -0.20 20.32
N GLN A 7 8.55 -1.46 20.68
CA GLN A 7 9.59 -2.37 21.16
C GLN A 7 10.66 -2.62 20.08
N GLN A 8 10.27 -2.75 18.82
CA GLN A 8 11.21 -2.90 17.71
C GLN A 8 12.03 -1.62 17.49
N GLU A 9 11.42 -0.44 17.55
CA GLU A 9 12.13 0.85 17.42
C GLU A 9 13.16 1.06 18.54
N VAL A 10 12.78 0.83 19.80
CA VAL A 10 13.71 0.89 20.94
C VAL A 10 14.78 -0.19 20.81
N GLY A 11 14.41 -1.40 20.36
CA GLY A 11 15.33 -2.50 20.09
C GLY A 11 16.39 -2.14 19.04
N ALA A 12 16.01 -1.46 17.96
CA ALA A 12 16.92 -0.95 16.95
C ALA A 12 17.94 0.04 17.56
N LEU A 13 17.47 0.97 18.40
CA LEU A 13 18.34 1.94 19.09
C LEU A 13 19.30 1.25 20.07
N ILE A 14 18.85 0.24 20.81
CA ILE A 14 19.70 -0.57 21.69
C ILE A 14 20.80 -1.27 20.88
N ILE A 15 20.47 -1.85 19.72
CA ILE A 15 21.46 -2.46 18.82
C ILE A 15 22.50 -1.43 18.37
N GLY A 16 22.05 -0.25 17.92
CA GLY A 16 22.95 0.81 17.46
C GLY A 16 23.84 1.36 18.56
N ILE A 17 23.29 1.65 19.74
CA ILE A 17 23.97 2.36 20.84
C ILE A 17 24.79 1.41 21.71
N PHE A 18 24.27 0.22 22.04
CA PHE A 18 24.96 -0.75 22.91
C PHE A 18 25.73 -1.82 22.14
N GLY A 19 25.43 -2.04 20.85
CA GLY A 19 26.12 -3.03 20.02
C GLY A 19 25.75 -4.49 20.34
N ARG A 20 24.65 -4.71 21.08
CA ARG A 20 24.14 -6.04 21.48
C ARG A 20 22.65 -6.19 21.21
N LEU A 21 22.15 -7.42 21.27
CA LEU A 21 20.72 -7.71 21.09
C LEU A 21 19.89 -7.10 22.24
N PRO A 22 18.66 -6.64 21.94
CA PRO A 22 17.75 -6.16 22.95
C PRO A 22 17.07 -7.32 23.71
N THR A 23 16.37 -7.04 24.80
CA THR A 23 15.43 -7.99 25.44
C THR A 23 14.10 -7.31 25.75
N ALA A 24 12.98 -8.04 25.70
CA ALA A 24 11.67 -7.47 26.05
C ALA A 24 11.65 -6.88 27.47
N ALA A 25 12.26 -7.58 28.44
CA ALA A 25 12.30 -7.14 29.84
C ALA A 25 13.10 -5.84 30.05
N GLU A 26 14.20 -5.62 29.31
CA GLU A 26 14.95 -4.36 29.44
C GLU A 26 14.20 -3.20 28.80
N ILE A 27 13.49 -3.44 27.70
CA ILE A 27 12.68 -2.44 27.03
C ILE A 27 11.52 -2.02 27.94
N ASP A 28 10.82 -3.00 28.55
CA ASP A 28 9.75 -2.73 29.52
C ASP A 28 10.29 -1.99 30.76
N TYR A 29 11.52 -2.29 31.20
CA TYR A 29 12.18 -1.51 32.24
C TYR A 29 12.36 -0.05 31.81
N TYR A 30 12.91 0.21 30.62
CA TYR A 30 13.11 1.57 30.14
C TYR A 30 11.80 2.32 29.94
N ASP A 31 10.75 1.64 29.51
CA ASP A 31 9.42 2.22 29.41
C ASP A 31 8.86 2.60 30.78
N SER A 32 8.91 1.69 31.75
CA SER A 32 8.43 1.99 33.11
C SER A 32 9.23 3.09 33.82
N ALA A 33 10.53 3.17 33.58
CA ALA A 33 11.45 4.08 34.28
C ALA A 33 11.52 5.47 33.63
N PHE A 34 11.38 5.55 32.30
CA PHE A 34 11.62 6.77 31.53
C PHE A 34 10.48 7.14 30.57
N ASP A 35 9.39 6.38 30.53
CA ASP A 35 8.31 6.51 29.55
C ASP A 35 8.87 6.49 28.13
N ILE A 36 9.87 5.64 27.89
CA ILE A 36 10.69 5.67 26.68
C ILE A 36 9.83 5.50 25.42
N GLY A 37 8.77 4.69 25.48
CA GLY A 37 7.91 4.41 24.32
C GLY A 37 7.08 5.61 23.84
N SER A 38 6.90 6.63 24.68
CA SER A 38 6.17 7.85 24.35
C SER A 38 7.08 8.97 23.81
N GLN A 39 8.39 8.74 23.74
CA GLN A 39 9.38 9.77 23.42
C GLN A 39 9.75 9.78 21.93
N PRO A 40 10.15 10.92 21.36
CA PRO A 40 10.72 10.93 20.02
C PRO A 40 12.08 10.22 19.99
N PRO A 41 12.53 9.68 18.84
CA PRO A 41 13.75 8.86 18.76
C PRO A 41 15.02 9.55 19.28
N ALA A 42 15.19 10.85 19.03
CA ALA A 42 16.32 11.60 19.55
C ALA A 42 16.37 11.64 21.09
N TYR A 43 15.21 11.63 21.75
CA TYR A 43 15.13 11.61 23.21
C TYR A 43 15.33 10.18 23.75
N MET A 44 14.76 9.16 23.09
CA MET A 44 15.06 7.76 23.38
C MET A 44 16.58 7.49 23.34
N ALA A 45 17.25 7.93 22.27
CA ALA A 45 18.70 7.82 22.13
C ALA A 45 19.44 8.51 23.29
N SER A 46 18.98 9.68 23.74
CA SER A 46 19.58 10.39 24.88
C SER A 46 19.47 9.62 26.20
N ILE A 47 18.33 8.95 26.44
CA ILE A 47 18.13 8.10 27.61
C ILE A 47 19.11 6.92 27.55
N LEU A 48 19.17 6.23 26.41
CA LEU A 48 20.02 5.04 26.22
C LEU A 48 21.51 5.39 26.35
N MET A 49 21.96 6.50 25.75
CA MET A 49 23.36 6.95 25.87
C MET A 49 23.76 7.33 27.31
N SER A 50 22.79 7.60 28.19
CA SER A 50 23.06 7.85 29.61
C SER A 50 23.20 6.58 30.45
N GLN A 51 22.93 5.40 29.87
CA GLN A 51 22.98 4.13 30.57
C GLN A 51 24.40 3.56 30.64
N PRO A 52 24.70 2.69 31.63
CA PRO A 52 26.02 2.08 31.79
C PRO A 52 26.53 1.34 30.55
N ASP A 53 25.65 0.68 29.79
CA ASP A 53 25.98 -0.03 28.56
C ASP A 53 26.56 0.89 27.45
N ALA A 54 26.24 2.19 27.46
CA ALA A 54 26.83 3.19 26.57
C ALA A 54 28.16 3.77 27.08
N GLY A 55 28.72 3.23 28.16
CA GLY A 55 29.96 3.73 28.78
C GLY A 55 31.18 3.77 27.83
N TRP A 56 31.15 2.97 26.75
CA TRP A 56 32.18 2.95 25.71
C TRP A 56 32.31 4.29 24.95
N MET A 57 31.25 5.10 24.92
CA MET A 57 31.23 6.42 24.27
C MET A 57 32.05 7.46 25.03
N SER A 58 32.33 7.22 26.31
CA SER A 58 33.05 8.16 27.16
C SER A 58 34.48 8.40 26.66
N GLY A 59 34.79 9.65 26.34
CA GLY A 59 36.11 10.07 25.84
C GLY A 59 36.33 9.84 24.34
N GLN A 60 35.32 9.36 23.60
CA GLN A 60 35.36 9.28 22.14
C GLN A 60 34.90 10.58 21.48
N SER A 61 35.29 10.80 20.22
CA SER A 61 34.76 11.91 19.43
C SER A 61 33.35 11.59 18.92
N GLU A 62 32.55 12.62 18.63
CA GLU A 62 31.22 12.43 18.04
C GLU A 62 31.27 11.67 16.70
N TYR A 63 32.35 11.86 15.93
CA TYR A 63 32.59 11.13 14.68
C TYR A 63 32.80 9.62 14.93
N ASP A 64 33.62 9.27 15.93
CA ASP A 64 33.91 7.87 16.26
C ASP A 64 32.66 7.17 16.79
N ILE A 65 31.88 7.87 17.63
CA ILE A 65 30.61 7.35 18.16
C ILE A 65 29.63 7.07 17.02
N LEU A 66 29.37 8.05 16.14
CA LEU A 66 28.46 7.85 15.00
C LEU A 66 28.95 6.76 14.05
N SER A 67 30.27 6.65 13.85
CA SER A 67 30.83 5.60 13.01
C SER A 67 30.62 4.20 13.60
N GLN A 68 30.77 4.06 14.91
CA GLN A 68 30.51 2.80 15.60
C GLN A 68 29.02 2.46 15.65
N VAL A 69 28.14 3.44 15.88
CA VAL A 69 26.67 3.25 15.82
C VAL A 69 26.26 2.79 14.41
N TYR A 70 26.80 3.44 13.37
CA TYR A 70 26.55 3.05 11.98
C TYR A 70 27.02 1.62 11.72
N PHE A 71 28.25 1.27 12.13
CA PHE A 71 28.76 -0.09 11.95
C PHE A 71 27.90 -1.13 12.68
N SER A 72 27.44 -0.83 13.90
CA SER A 72 26.55 -1.71 14.67
C SER A 72 25.21 -1.98 13.98
N VAL A 73 24.73 -1.06 13.13
CA VAL A 73 23.42 -1.18 12.44
C VAL A 73 23.57 -1.72 11.03
N TYR A 74 24.47 -1.16 10.23
CA TYR A 74 24.63 -1.49 8.80
C TYR A 74 25.63 -2.62 8.53
N ASN A 75 26.36 -3.05 9.56
CA ASN A 75 27.43 -4.06 9.48
C ASN A 75 28.51 -3.72 8.43
N THR A 76 28.72 -2.44 8.18
CA THR A 76 29.75 -1.91 7.27
C THR A 76 30.22 -0.55 7.76
N ALA A 77 31.41 -0.12 7.33
CA ALA A 77 31.93 1.20 7.67
C ALA A 77 31.11 2.29 6.95
N PRO A 78 30.84 3.43 7.61
CA PRO A 78 30.13 4.54 6.98
C PRO A 78 30.99 5.25 5.94
N ASP A 79 30.32 5.94 5.02
CA ASP A 79 30.94 7.02 4.26
C ASP A 79 31.33 8.18 5.20
N PRO A 80 32.61 8.62 5.25
CA PRO A 80 33.03 9.76 6.05
C PRO A 80 32.22 11.04 5.77
N ASP A 81 31.80 11.27 4.52
CA ASP A 81 31.05 12.47 4.15
C ASP A 81 29.62 12.44 4.71
N TYR A 82 29.01 11.25 4.80
CA TYR A 82 27.73 11.05 5.46
C TYR A 82 27.79 11.42 6.95
N ILE A 83 28.80 10.92 7.67
CA ILE A 83 28.97 11.24 9.11
C ILE A 83 29.25 12.73 9.31
N ASN A 84 30.10 13.33 8.47
CA ASN A 84 30.38 14.77 8.54
C ASN A 84 29.13 15.62 8.27
N ALA A 85 28.28 15.21 7.33
CA ALA A 85 27.01 15.89 7.04
C ALA A 85 26.04 15.84 8.24
N LEU A 86 25.95 14.71 8.94
CA LEU A 86 25.16 14.60 10.18
C LEU A 86 25.69 15.51 11.28
N LEU A 87 27.01 15.56 11.50
CA LEU A 87 27.63 16.41 12.52
C LEU A 87 27.42 17.91 12.24
N GLN A 88 27.41 18.32 10.98
CA GLN A 88 27.15 19.70 10.58
C GLN A 88 25.74 20.21 10.98
N GLN A 89 24.79 19.31 11.23
CA GLN A 89 23.45 19.69 11.69
C GLN A 89 23.43 20.17 13.16
N GLY A 90 24.47 19.87 13.95
CA GLY A 90 24.65 20.39 15.31
C GLY A 90 23.74 19.76 16.39
N HIS A 91 23.08 18.64 16.09
CA HIS A 91 22.17 17.94 17.01
C HIS A 91 22.59 16.48 17.20
N PHE A 92 23.57 16.25 18.08
CA PHE A 92 24.21 14.93 18.24
C PHE A 92 23.23 13.78 18.54
N ASN A 93 22.29 13.97 19.46
CA ASN A 93 21.30 12.92 19.77
C ASN A 93 20.40 12.59 18.57
N SER A 94 20.05 13.60 17.76
CA SER A 94 19.29 13.40 16.53
C SER A 94 20.14 12.69 15.48
N ALA A 95 21.43 12.98 15.38
CA ALA A 95 22.34 12.28 14.49
C ALA A 95 22.47 10.79 14.85
N VAL A 96 22.62 10.46 16.13
CA VAL A 96 22.65 9.07 16.61
C VAL A 96 21.34 8.35 16.27
N ALA A 97 20.20 8.97 16.57
CA ALA A 97 18.90 8.39 16.24
C ALA A 97 18.70 8.20 14.73
N SER A 98 19.05 9.19 13.90
CA SER A 98 18.85 9.14 12.44
C SER A 98 19.63 7.98 11.81
N VAL A 99 20.89 7.77 12.22
CA VAL A 99 21.70 6.62 11.73
C VAL A 99 20.94 5.30 11.87
N VAL A 100 20.27 5.08 13.00
CA VAL A 100 19.54 3.84 13.27
C VAL A 100 18.17 3.82 12.58
N ILE A 101 17.38 4.89 12.81
CA ILE A 101 15.97 4.94 12.44
C ILE A 101 15.77 5.08 10.94
N ASP A 102 16.70 5.72 10.22
CA ASP A 102 16.61 5.83 8.76
C ASP A 102 16.71 4.46 8.06
N LEU A 103 17.52 3.53 8.60
CA LEU A 103 17.55 2.15 8.10
C LEU A 103 16.30 1.39 8.52
N PHE A 104 15.94 1.46 9.80
CA PHE A 104 14.78 0.75 10.36
C PHE A 104 13.48 1.10 9.60
N ASN A 105 13.31 2.37 9.25
CA ASN A 105 12.18 2.91 8.49
C ASN A 105 12.48 3.09 6.99
N TYR A 106 13.47 2.40 6.43
CA TYR A 106 13.80 2.53 5.01
C TYR A 106 12.60 2.10 4.12
N LEU A 107 12.12 3.03 3.29
CA LEU A 107 10.94 2.88 2.39
C LEU A 107 11.30 2.86 0.90
N GLY A 108 12.57 2.61 0.55
CA GLY A 108 13.02 2.50 -0.85
C GLY A 108 13.10 1.06 -1.34
N ASP A 109 13.62 0.88 -2.55
CA ASP A 109 13.79 -0.40 -3.24
C ASP A 109 15.26 -0.79 -3.46
N ASP A 110 16.23 -0.07 -2.88
CA ASP A 110 17.65 -0.40 -3.01
C ASP A 110 17.92 -1.79 -2.37
N PRO A 111 18.40 -2.78 -3.15
CA PRO A 111 18.57 -4.14 -2.63
C PRO A 111 19.60 -4.25 -1.50
N VAL A 112 20.60 -3.37 -1.46
CA VAL A 112 21.63 -3.35 -0.41
C VAL A 112 21.04 -2.82 0.89
N MET A 113 20.32 -1.70 0.82
CA MET A 113 19.63 -1.12 1.98
C MET A 113 18.54 -2.06 2.52
N LEU A 114 17.79 -2.72 1.64
CA LEU A 114 16.80 -3.73 2.03
C LEU A 114 17.46 -4.90 2.76
N ALA A 115 18.56 -5.45 2.23
CA ALA A 115 19.29 -6.53 2.90
C ALA A 115 19.87 -6.09 4.26
N GLN A 116 20.33 -4.85 4.39
CA GLN A 116 20.80 -4.29 5.66
C GLN A 116 19.66 -4.11 6.67
N ARG A 117 18.51 -3.63 6.22
CA ARG A 117 17.30 -3.50 7.06
C ARG A 117 16.83 -4.88 7.52
N ASP A 118 16.72 -5.85 6.62
CA ASP A 118 16.28 -7.21 6.96
C ASP A 118 17.26 -7.86 7.97
N ALA A 119 18.56 -7.61 7.86
CA ALA A 119 19.54 -8.05 8.86
C ALA A 119 19.38 -7.35 10.23
N LEU A 120 19.00 -6.07 10.25
CA LEU A 120 18.65 -5.36 11.49
C LEU A 120 17.37 -5.94 12.10
N ASP A 121 16.32 -6.12 11.30
CA ASP A 121 15.03 -6.69 11.73
C ASP A 121 15.23 -8.10 12.32
N GLN A 122 16.06 -8.94 11.70
CA GLN A 122 16.42 -10.25 12.23
C GLN A 122 17.09 -10.16 13.62
N ARG A 123 18.01 -9.22 13.82
CA ARG A 123 18.66 -9.04 15.13
C ARG A 123 17.72 -8.49 16.20
N ILE A 124 16.78 -7.63 15.81
CA ILE A 124 15.71 -7.18 16.72
C ILE A 124 14.87 -8.40 17.12
N ALA A 125 14.46 -9.21 16.15
CA ALA A 125 13.70 -10.44 16.38
C ALA A 125 14.44 -11.43 17.29
N GLU A 126 15.73 -11.68 17.06
CA GLU A 126 16.57 -12.54 17.91
C GLU A 126 16.60 -12.10 19.38
N GLY A 127 16.53 -10.80 19.64
CA GLY A 127 16.46 -10.24 20.98
C GLY A 127 15.07 -10.28 21.61
N LEU A 128 14.03 -9.99 20.84
CA LEU A 128 12.63 -9.96 21.30
C LEU A 128 12.02 -11.36 21.43
N TYR A 129 12.51 -12.33 20.66
CA TYR A 129 12.01 -13.71 20.60
C TYR A 129 13.17 -14.68 20.89
N PRO A 130 13.49 -14.96 22.16
CA PRO A 130 14.74 -15.62 22.55
C PRO A 130 14.89 -17.08 22.07
N GLY A 131 13.79 -17.72 21.64
CA GLY A 131 13.79 -19.10 21.17
C GLY A 131 14.26 -20.12 22.23
N THR A 132 14.65 -21.31 21.77
CA THR A 132 15.17 -22.39 22.62
C THR A 132 16.66 -22.17 22.87
N ALA A 133 17.04 -22.02 24.14
CA ALA A 133 18.44 -21.86 24.50
C ALA A 133 19.25 -23.13 24.17
N ALA A 134 20.49 -22.97 23.66
CA ALA A 134 21.33 -24.10 23.25
C ALA A 134 21.62 -25.12 24.37
N ASP A 135 21.64 -24.69 25.64
CA ASP A 135 21.80 -25.55 26.81
C ASP A 135 20.48 -26.22 27.26
N ALA A 136 19.34 -25.81 26.70
CA ALA A 136 18.00 -26.35 26.94
C ALA A 136 17.52 -27.28 25.80
N ALA A 137 18.13 -27.20 24.61
CA ALA A 137 17.75 -27.98 23.43
C ALA A 137 17.63 -29.49 23.71
N GLY A 138 16.61 -30.13 23.13
CA GLY A 138 16.20 -31.51 23.41
C GLY A 138 15.35 -31.62 24.68
N GLY A 139 15.85 -31.13 25.81
CA GLY A 139 15.09 -31.05 27.06
C GLY A 139 13.87 -30.13 26.96
N SER A 140 13.95 -29.07 26.16
CA SER A 140 12.82 -28.18 25.89
C SER A 140 11.70 -28.90 25.13
N GLY A 141 12.02 -29.76 24.15
CA GLY A 141 11.04 -30.63 23.50
C GLY A 141 10.37 -31.64 24.46
N ASP A 142 11.09 -32.12 25.47
CA ASP A 142 10.52 -32.94 26.56
C ASP A 142 9.53 -32.15 27.42
N ALA A 143 9.88 -30.91 27.78
CA ALA A 143 8.99 -30.02 28.51
C ALA A 143 7.74 -29.69 27.68
N GLN A 144 7.90 -29.31 26.41
CA GLN A 144 6.79 -29.02 25.51
C GLN A 144 5.82 -30.21 25.37
N ALA A 145 6.33 -31.43 25.22
CA ALA A 145 5.51 -32.65 25.19
C ALA A 145 4.67 -32.84 26.47
N MET A 146 5.23 -32.49 27.64
CA MET A 146 4.50 -32.49 28.89
C MET A 146 3.35 -31.46 28.86
N PHE A 147 3.61 -30.23 28.45
CA PHE A 147 2.58 -29.20 28.37
C PHE A 147 1.47 -29.54 27.37
N TYR A 148 1.85 -30.09 26.22
CA TYR A 148 0.91 -30.55 25.19
C TYR A 148 -0.08 -31.56 25.78
N LEU A 149 0.40 -32.63 26.43
CA LEU A 149 -0.49 -33.65 27.01
C LEU A 149 -1.32 -33.15 28.19
N LEU A 150 -0.77 -32.21 28.97
CA LEU A 150 -1.51 -31.56 30.05
C LEU A 150 -2.57 -30.58 29.54
N ARG A 151 -2.51 -30.19 28.26
CA ARG A 151 -3.36 -29.15 27.68
C ARG A 151 -3.23 -27.83 28.44
N ALA A 152 -1.99 -27.48 28.76
CA ALA A 152 -1.65 -26.31 29.58
C ALA A 152 -0.78 -25.33 28.77
N PRO A 153 -1.04 -24.01 28.88
CA PRO A 153 -0.13 -23.03 28.29
C PRO A 153 1.22 -23.06 28.99
N TRP A 154 2.27 -22.73 28.25
CA TRP A 154 3.65 -22.65 28.73
C TRP A 154 4.27 -21.33 28.33
N GLN A 155 5.27 -20.84 29.05
CA GLN A 155 6.06 -19.67 28.66
C GLN A 155 7.44 -20.10 28.17
N THR A 156 8.04 -19.35 27.25
CA THR A 156 9.37 -19.64 26.69
C THR A 156 10.44 -19.77 27.78
N ASP A 157 10.40 -18.92 28.82
CA ASP A 157 11.31 -19.00 29.97
C ASP A 157 11.10 -20.26 30.81
N GLU A 158 9.86 -20.73 30.96
CA GLU A 158 9.53 -21.96 31.69
C GLU A 158 10.05 -23.18 30.92
N ILE A 159 9.82 -23.23 29.60
CA ILE A 159 10.35 -24.30 28.73
C ILE A 159 11.88 -24.31 28.71
N ALA A 160 12.52 -23.13 28.69
CA ALA A 160 13.97 -23.03 28.74
C ALA A 160 14.52 -23.47 30.11
N HIS A 161 13.84 -23.13 31.20
CA HIS A 161 14.22 -23.55 32.55
C HIS A 161 14.12 -25.07 32.70
N ASP A 162 12.97 -25.64 32.36
CA ASP A 162 12.70 -27.08 32.48
C ASP A 162 13.61 -27.88 31.55
N GLY A 163 13.84 -27.41 30.33
CA GLY A 163 14.75 -28.06 29.38
C GLY A 163 16.19 -28.12 29.89
N LYS A 164 16.70 -27.05 30.51
CA LYS A 164 18.03 -27.05 31.15
C LYS A 164 18.09 -28.05 32.30
N LEU A 165 17.06 -28.11 33.15
CA LEU A 165 17.00 -29.07 34.25
C LEU A 165 17.03 -30.51 33.73
N LEU A 166 16.26 -30.81 32.69
CA LEU A 166 16.21 -32.14 32.06
C LEU A 166 17.55 -32.53 31.45
N ASN A 167 18.20 -31.62 30.72
CA ASN A 167 19.54 -31.83 30.18
C ASN A 167 20.61 -32.05 31.26
N GLN A 168 20.40 -31.51 32.46
CA GLN A 168 21.27 -31.71 33.63
C GLN A 168 20.94 -32.99 34.43
N GLY A 169 20.05 -33.85 33.92
CA GLY A 169 19.66 -35.11 34.55
C GLY A 169 18.43 -35.02 35.45
N GLY A 170 17.62 -33.96 35.31
CA GLY A 170 16.31 -33.83 35.95
C GLY A 170 15.34 -34.93 35.54
N ASN A 171 14.33 -35.19 36.38
CA ASN A 171 13.32 -36.22 36.15
C ASN A 171 12.04 -35.60 35.58
N LEU A 172 11.70 -35.92 34.32
CA LEU A 172 10.50 -35.44 33.64
C LEU A 172 9.19 -35.81 34.37
N ALA A 173 9.11 -37.01 34.96
CA ALA A 173 7.92 -37.42 35.72
C ALA A 173 7.73 -36.56 36.97
N ALA A 174 8.82 -36.13 37.61
CA ALA A 174 8.76 -35.23 38.76
C ALA A 174 8.34 -33.81 38.37
N LEU A 175 8.85 -33.29 37.24
CA LEU A 175 8.43 -32.00 36.68
C LEU A 175 6.94 -32.04 36.30
N ALA A 176 6.51 -33.08 35.58
CA ALA A 176 5.12 -33.31 35.22
C ALA A 176 4.22 -33.40 36.45
N GLN A 177 4.63 -34.13 37.48
CA GLN A 177 3.86 -34.23 38.71
C GLN A 177 3.74 -32.89 39.44
N SER A 178 4.81 -32.08 39.44
CA SER A 178 4.79 -30.73 39.99
C SER A 178 3.83 -29.83 39.22
N LYS A 179 3.84 -29.89 37.89
CA LYS A 179 2.93 -29.11 37.04
C LYS A 179 1.48 -29.57 37.19
N ILE A 180 1.21 -30.87 37.22
CA ILE A 180 -0.13 -31.40 37.46
C ILE A 180 -0.71 -30.83 38.76
N ALA A 181 0.08 -30.75 39.82
CA ALA A 181 -0.35 -30.23 41.11
C ALA A 181 -0.77 -28.74 41.10
N THR A 182 -0.43 -27.99 40.06
CA THR A 182 -0.87 -26.59 39.89
C THR A 182 -2.07 -26.42 38.97
N LEU A 183 -2.50 -27.50 38.30
CA LEU A 183 -3.56 -27.47 37.31
C LEU A 183 -4.86 -28.08 37.88
N PRO A 184 -6.05 -27.67 37.38
CA PRO A 184 -7.33 -28.27 37.78
C PRO A 184 -7.40 -29.79 37.54
N LEU A 185 -6.54 -30.30 36.66
CA LEU A 185 -6.33 -31.72 36.38
C LEU A 185 -5.98 -32.54 37.63
N ASN A 186 -5.38 -31.89 38.64
CA ASN A 186 -5.05 -32.53 39.91
C ASN A 186 -6.30 -33.06 40.62
N ASP A 187 -7.43 -32.36 40.50
CA ASP A 187 -8.66 -32.66 41.22
C ASP A 187 -9.54 -33.70 40.49
N LEU A 188 -9.17 -34.08 39.27
CA LEU A 188 -9.82 -35.14 38.52
C LEU A 188 -9.65 -36.50 39.20
N SER A 189 -10.61 -37.41 38.98
CA SER A 189 -10.40 -38.82 39.32
C SER A 189 -9.29 -39.41 38.43
N ASP A 190 -8.64 -40.49 38.88
CA ASP A 190 -7.63 -41.17 38.06
C ASP A 190 -8.20 -41.65 36.71
N HIS A 191 -9.48 -42.03 36.70
CA HIS A 191 -10.19 -42.37 35.48
C HIS A 191 -10.28 -41.17 34.52
N ASP A 192 -10.78 -40.03 35.00
CA ASP A 192 -10.98 -38.83 34.18
C ASP A 192 -9.64 -38.21 33.74
N PHE A 193 -8.62 -38.30 34.59
CA PHE A 193 -7.26 -37.88 34.24
C PHE A 193 -6.70 -38.69 33.06
N ILE A 194 -6.86 -40.02 33.06
CA ILE A 194 -6.43 -40.86 31.93
C ILE A 194 -7.23 -40.52 30.66
N LEU A 195 -8.54 -40.30 30.78
CA LEU A 195 -9.37 -39.89 29.64
C LEU A 195 -8.90 -38.55 29.05
N HIS A 196 -8.55 -37.58 29.89
CA HIS A 196 -8.01 -36.29 29.46
C HIS A 196 -6.72 -36.45 28.66
N LEU A 197 -5.75 -37.22 29.18
CA LEU A 197 -4.48 -37.42 28.49
C LEU A 197 -4.67 -38.16 27.14
N PHE A 198 -5.59 -39.11 27.06
CA PHE A 198 -5.88 -39.82 25.81
C PHE A 198 -6.56 -38.92 24.77
N ALA A 199 -7.54 -38.11 25.20
CA ALA A 199 -8.21 -37.16 24.33
C ALA A 199 -7.23 -36.16 23.73
N GLN A 200 -6.21 -35.74 24.48
CA GLN A 200 -5.20 -34.80 24.01
C GLN A 200 -4.07 -35.46 23.23
N GLY A 201 -3.53 -36.58 23.72
CA GLY A 201 -2.35 -37.23 23.14
C GLY A 201 -2.63 -38.12 21.93
N PHE A 202 -3.75 -38.84 21.96
CA PHE A 202 -4.13 -39.81 20.93
C PHE A 202 -5.35 -39.35 20.13
N GLU A 203 -5.95 -38.20 20.47
CA GLU A 203 -7.15 -37.64 19.83
C GLU A 203 -8.35 -38.60 19.80
N ARG A 204 -8.40 -39.51 20.77
CA ARG A 204 -9.46 -40.51 20.94
C ARG A 204 -9.59 -40.93 22.39
N PRO A 205 -10.73 -41.49 22.81
CA PRO A 205 -10.81 -42.18 24.10
C PRO A 205 -9.89 -43.42 24.13
N PRO A 206 -9.39 -43.82 25.31
CA PRO A 206 -8.67 -45.07 25.46
C PRO A 206 -9.58 -46.26 25.22
N THR A 207 -9.02 -47.31 24.65
CA THR A 207 -9.65 -48.63 24.64
C THR A 207 -9.73 -49.19 26.06
N ALA A 208 -10.65 -50.14 26.29
CA ALA A 208 -10.78 -50.76 27.60
C ALA A 208 -9.47 -51.41 28.13
N PRO A 209 -8.65 -52.09 27.31
CA PRO A 209 -7.34 -52.59 27.74
C PRO A 209 -6.35 -51.48 28.11
N GLU A 210 -6.26 -50.41 27.32
CA GLU A 210 -5.37 -49.27 27.61
C GLU A 210 -5.74 -48.60 28.94
N LEU A 211 -7.02 -48.30 29.14
CA LEU A 211 -7.52 -47.68 30.37
C LEU A 211 -7.21 -48.56 31.60
N ALA A 212 -7.46 -49.86 31.51
CA ALA A 212 -7.20 -50.79 32.61
C ALA A 212 -5.70 -50.88 32.95
N ALA A 213 -4.82 -50.86 31.93
CA ALA A 213 -3.38 -50.89 32.14
C ALA A 213 -2.87 -49.64 32.88
N TYR A 214 -3.33 -48.45 32.49
CA TYR A 214 -2.94 -47.20 33.16
C TYR A 214 -3.49 -47.10 34.59
N GLN A 215 -4.74 -47.54 34.83
CA GLN A 215 -5.30 -47.60 36.18
C GLN A 215 -4.54 -48.59 37.08
N GLN A 216 -4.12 -49.73 36.53
CA GLN A 216 -3.31 -50.70 37.28
C GLN A 216 -1.96 -50.11 37.69
N ARG A 217 -1.28 -49.35 36.81
CA ARG A 217 -0.01 -48.69 37.16
C ARG A 217 -0.16 -47.73 38.35
N LEU A 218 -1.21 -46.91 38.37
CA LEU A 218 -1.51 -46.03 39.50
C LEU A 218 -1.76 -46.83 40.78
N ALA A 219 -2.52 -47.93 40.69
CA ALA A 219 -2.77 -48.82 41.84
C ALA A 219 -1.50 -49.49 42.37
N GLU A 220 -0.51 -49.72 41.51
CA GLU A 220 0.82 -50.27 41.86
C GLU A 220 1.80 -49.20 42.37
N GLY A 221 1.38 -47.94 42.43
CA GLY A 221 2.13 -46.83 43.06
C GLY A 221 2.82 -45.88 42.08
N ALA A 222 2.56 -45.97 40.77
CA ALA A 222 2.99 -44.95 39.82
C ALA A 222 2.30 -43.60 40.10
N THR A 223 2.99 -42.50 39.84
CA THR A 223 2.43 -41.15 39.90
C THR A 223 1.72 -40.78 38.60
N ARG A 224 0.91 -39.72 38.61
CA ARG A 224 0.32 -39.19 37.37
C ARG A 224 1.38 -38.65 36.42
N GLY A 225 2.48 -38.12 36.96
CA GLY A 225 3.67 -37.78 36.17
C GLY A 225 4.28 -38.98 35.45
N ASP A 226 4.36 -40.15 36.11
CA ASP A 226 4.87 -41.38 35.47
C ASP A 226 3.95 -41.90 34.36
N LEU A 227 2.63 -41.69 34.50
CA LEU A 227 1.67 -42.02 33.44
C LEU A 227 1.85 -41.15 32.20
N LEU A 228 2.05 -39.85 32.41
CA LEU A 228 2.28 -38.90 31.33
C LEU A 228 3.58 -39.22 30.57
N VAL A 229 4.67 -39.51 31.28
CA VAL A 229 5.95 -39.87 30.64
C VAL A 229 5.83 -41.15 29.81
N ASP A 230 5.08 -42.15 30.28
CA ASP A 230 4.79 -43.34 29.50
C ASP A 230 4.04 -43.02 28.20
N MET A 231 3.07 -42.09 28.22
CA MET A 231 2.35 -41.66 27.02
C MET A 231 3.24 -40.89 26.05
N ILE A 232 4.11 -39.99 26.55
CA ILE A 232 5.13 -39.32 25.72
C ILE A 232 5.99 -40.37 25.02
N ALA A 233 6.46 -41.39 25.74
CA ALA A 233 7.28 -42.45 25.16
C ALA A 233 6.53 -43.27 24.10
N GLN A 234 5.23 -43.50 24.28
CA GLN A 234 4.39 -44.17 23.29
C GLN A 234 4.20 -43.33 22.02
N LEU A 235 3.86 -42.05 22.18
CA LEU A 235 3.63 -41.12 21.06
C LEU A 235 4.90 -40.82 20.27
N ARG A 236 6.08 -40.87 20.90
CA ARG A 236 7.37 -40.79 20.19
C ARG A 236 7.79 -42.11 19.52
N GLY A 237 7.19 -43.21 19.95
CA GLY A 237 7.49 -44.56 19.49
C GLY A 237 6.69 -44.97 18.25
N VAL A 238 6.44 -46.27 18.11
CA VAL A 238 5.55 -46.80 17.07
C VAL A 238 4.14 -46.80 17.61
N VAL A 239 3.23 -46.08 16.95
CA VAL A 239 1.80 -46.04 17.28
C VAL A 239 0.97 -46.88 16.33
N ALA A 240 -0.29 -47.15 16.68
CA ALA A 240 -1.23 -47.82 15.80
C ALA A 240 -1.61 -46.91 14.61
N PRO A 241 -2.03 -47.45 13.45
CA PRO A 241 -2.39 -46.64 12.28
C PRO A 241 -3.45 -45.56 12.56
N GLU A 242 -4.39 -45.83 13.46
CA GLU A 242 -5.41 -44.88 13.91
C GLU A 242 -4.86 -43.68 14.69
N ASP A 243 -3.68 -43.82 15.31
CA ASP A 243 -3.02 -42.79 16.12
C ASP A 243 -1.98 -41.99 15.33
N ALA A 244 -1.78 -42.29 14.04
CA ALA A 244 -0.72 -41.68 13.24
C ALA A 244 -0.87 -40.16 13.09
N VAL A 245 -2.11 -39.66 13.00
CA VAL A 245 -2.39 -38.21 12.92
C VAL A 245 -2.11 -37.54 14.25
N ALA A 246 -2.58 -38.11 15.36
CA ALA A 246 -2.31 -37.60 16.71
C ALA A 246 -0.80 -37.59 17.02
N GLN A 247 -0.07 -38.64 16.60
CA GLN A 247 1.39 -38.66 16.68
C GLN A 247 2.03 -37.53 15.86
N GLN A 248 1.52 -37.23 14.67
CA GLN A 248 2.03 -36.11 13.86
C GLN A 248 1.81 -34.77 14.57
N HIS A 249 0.61 -34.52 15.12
CA HIS A 249 0.32 -33.30 15.88
C HIS A 249 1.17 -33.21 17.15
N PHE A 250 1.31 -34.30 17.91
CA PHE A 250 2.19 -34.37 19.07
C PHE A 250 3.65 -34.04 18.72
N ASN A 251 4.17 -34.59 17.63
CA ASN A 251 5.54 -34.31 17.19
C ASN A 251 5.70 -32.86 16.73
N ALA A 252 4.69 -32.27 16.08
CA ALA A 252 4.68 -30.86 15.72
C ALA A 252 4.63 -29.94 16.95
N ALA A 253 3.90 -30.34 18.00
CA ALA A 253 3.82 -29.60 19.25
C ALA A 253 5.17 -29.48 19.98
N GLY A 254 6.08 -30.44 19.76
CA GLY A 254 7.45 -30.44 20.27
C GLY A 254 8.45 -29.65 19.41
N GLN A 255 7.97 -28.77 18.52
CA GLN A 255 8.85 -27.91 17.73
C GLN A 255 9.62 -26.94 18.63
N GLU A 256 10.94 -27.04 18.58
CA GLU A 256 11.86 -26.07 19.18
C GLU A 256 12.11 -24.95 18.17
N TYR A 257 11.83 -23.71 18.58
CA TYR A 257 12.06 -22.51 17.78
C TYR A 257 13.47 -21.96 18.02
N SER A 258 14.13 -21.49 16.96
CA SER A 258 15.39 -20.75 17.05
C SER A 258 15.18 -19.33 17.61
N PRO A 259 16.22 -18.65 18.11
CA PRO A 259 16.13 -17.22 18.41
C PRO A 259 15.67 -16.44 17.17
N GLY A 260 14.70 -15.53 17.36
CA GLY A 260 14.07 -14.75 16.29
C GLY A 260 12.98 -15.48 15.52
N GLU A 261 12.82 -16.79 15.72
CA GLU A 261 11.86 -17.60 14.99
C GLU A 261 10.47 -17.56 15.66
N LEU A 262 9.48 -17.21 14.85
CA LEU A 262 8.05 -17.22 15.17
C LEU A 262 7.32 -18.27 14.32
N PRO A 263 6.13 -18.72 14.74
CA PRO A 263 5.26 -19.56 13.91
C PRO A 263 4.79 -18.84 12.62
N ALA A 264 4.08 -19.58 11.78
CA ALA A 264 3.47 -19.05 10.56
C ALA A 264 2.56 -17.84 10.83
N THR A 265 2.52 -16.93 9.85
CA THR A 265 1.81 -15.64 9.89
C THR A 265 0.35 -15.76 10.34
N GLU A 266 -0.34 -16.83 9.96
CA GLU A 266 -1.73 -17.09 10.36
C GLU A 266 -1.93 -17.10 11.88
N TYR A 267 -0.96 -17.66 12.63
CA TYR A 267 -1.02 -17.68 14.09
C TYR A 267 -0.72 -16.31 14.69
N LEU A 268 0.20 -15.56 14.09
CA LEU A 268 0.53 -14.19 14.51
C LEU A 268 -0.68 -13.27 14.37
N GLU A 269 -1.35 -13.34 13.22
CA GLU A 269 -2.54 -12.54 12.92
C GLU A 269 -3.74 -12.91 13.79
N GLN A 270 -3.92 -14.20 14.08
CA GLN A 270 -4.95 -14.66 15.00
C GLN A 270 -4.74 -14.12 16.42
N ILE A 271 -3.50 -14.07 16.92
CA ILE A 271 -3.20 -13.45 18.22
C ILE A 271 -3.39 -11.94 18.17
N ALA A 272 -2.86 -11.26 17.17
CA ALA A 272 -3.01 -9.82 17.02
C ALA A 272 -4.50 -9.41 16.92
N ALA A 273 -5.33 -10.16 16.20
CA ALA A 273 -6.78 -9.95 16.12
C ALA A 273 -7.45 -10.01 17.49
N LEU A 274 -7.04 -10.93 18.37
CA LEU A 274 -7.57 -11.01 19.74
C LEU A 274 -7.18 -9.79 20.59
N PHE A 275 -5.94 -9.30 20.44
CA PHE A 275 -5.49 -8.08 21.11
C PHE A 275 -6.19 -6.82 20.60
N ARG A 276 -6.55 -6.78 19.31
CA ARG A 276 -7.40 -5.71 18.75
C ARG A 276 -8.84 -5.80 19.22
N ALA A 277 -9.40 -7.00 19.33
CA ALA A 277 -10.83 -7.20 19.62
C ALA A 277 -11.20 -7.12 21.11
N LEU A 278 -10.26 -7.40 22.02
CA LEU A 278 -10.55 -7.51 23.47
C LEU A 278 -9.95 -6.36 24.27
N PRO A 279 -8.62 -6.21 24.40
CA PRO A 279 -8.02 -5.07 25.11
C PRO A 279 -7.84 -3.81 24.23
N GLU A 280 -8.27 -3.83 22.96
CA GLU A 280 -8.19 -2.71 22.01
C GLU A 280 -6.79 -2.08 21.88
N ARG A 281 -5.75 -2.91 21.93
CA ARG A 281 -4.36 -2.46 21.78
C ARG A 281 -3.58 -3.34 20.83
N ALA A 282 -2.43 -2.83 20.37
CA ALA A 282 -1.45 -3.66 19.68
C ALA A 282 -0.84 -4.69 20.63
N VAL A 283 -0.48 -5.85 20.08
CA VAL A 283 0.24 -6.92 20.79
C VAL A 283 1.68 -6.47 21.09
N ASP A 284 2.26 -7.00 22.16
CA ASP A 284 3.67 -6.87 22.52
C ASP A 284 4.43 -8.16 22.18
N SER A 285 5.76 -8.09 22.08
CA SER A 285 6.62 -9.22 21.70
C SER A 285 6.46 -10.45 22.60
N LEU A 286 6.38 -10.26 23.93
CA LEU A 286 6.24 -11.36 24.89
C LEU A 286 4.91 -12.10 24.70
N SER A 287 3.82 -11.35 24.57
CA SER A 287 2.50 -11.92 24.33
C SER A 287 2.43 -12.61 22.96
N LEU A 288 3.00 -11.98 21.93
CA LEU A 288 3.02 -12.56 20.59
C LEU A 288 3.81 -13.88 20.55
N ASP A 289 5.03 -13.91 21.11
CA ASP A 289 5.87 -15.10 21.17
C ASP A 289 5.15 -16.26 21.86
N ASN A 290 4.62 -15.99 23.06
CA ASN A 290 4.01 -17.00 23.90
C ASN A 290 2.72 -17.58 23.30
N TRP A 291 1.76 -16.71 22.96
CA TRP A 291 0.43 -17.16 22.55
C TRP A 291 0.43 -17.72 21.13
N SER A 292 1.26 -17.18 20.22
CA SER A 292 1.33 -17.72 18.86
C SER A 292 1.96 -19.11 18.85
N LYS A 293 3.03 -19.36 19.62
CA LYS A 293 3.65 -20.68 19.74
C LYS A 293 2.75 -21.69 20.45
N THR A 294 2.01 -21.25 21.47
CA THR A 294 0.99 -22.08 22.12
C THR A 294 -0.08 -22.52 21.12
N LEU A 295 -0.57 -21.60 20.28
CA LEU A 295 -1.57 -21.91 19.25
C LEU A 295 -1.02 -22.81 18.16
N ALA A 296 0.17 -22.49 17.63
CA ALA A 296 0.84 -23.24 16.58
C ALA A 296 1.17 -24.68 17.00
N SER A 297 1.49 -24.89 18.28
CA SER A 297 1.74 -26.23 18.82
C SER A 297 0.49 -27.12 18.89
N GLY A 298 -0.71 -26.55 18.73
CA GLY A 298 -1.97 -27.29 18.92
C GLY A 298 -2.24 -27.69 20.38
N THR A 299 -1.46 -27.17 21.35
CA THR A 299 -1.66 -27.44 22.78
C THR A 299 -3.03 -26.95 23.26
N LEU A 300 -3.50 -25.81 22.73
CA LEU A 300 -4.84 -25.27 22.97
C LEU A 300 -5.54 -25.07 21.63
N SER A 301 -6.84 -25.39 21.56
CA SER A 301 -7.67 -24.92 20.46
C SER A 301 -7.83 -23.39 20.52
N TYR A 302 -8.22 -22.76 19.41
CA TYR A 302 -8.42 -21.31 19.37
C TYR A 302 -9.36 -20.80 20.46
N THR A 303 -10.52 -21.44 20.67
CA THR A 303 -11.49 -21.06 21.72
C THR A 303 -10.91 -21.21 23.13
N GLU A 304 -10.10 -22.24 23.38
CA GLU A 304 -9.46 -22.45 24.67
C GLU A 304 -8.36 -21.44 24.92
N LEU A 305 -7.61 -21.06 23.89
CA LEU A 305 -6.64 -19.98 23.97
C LEU A 305 -7.33 -18.66 24.31
N VAL A 306 -8.46 -18.33 23.69
CA VAL A 306 -9.24 -17.13 24.05
C VAL A 306 -9.71 -17.19 25.50
N THR A 307 -10.14 -18.36 25.97
CA THR A 307 -10.52 -18.57 27.37
C THR A 307 -9.35 -18.35 28.33
N ALA A 308 -8.16 -18.87 27.99
CA ALA A 308 -6.93 -18.67 28.77
C ALA A 308 -6.51 -17.20 28.80
N LEU A 309 -6.58 -16.50 27.65
CA LEU A 309 -6.33 -15.06 27.55
C LEU A 309 -7.29 -14.26 28.42
N LEU A 310 -8.59 -14.54 28.34
CA LEU A 310 -9.61 -13.88 29.14
C LEU A 310 -9.35 -14.03 30.65
N ALA A 311 -8.69 -15.10 31.09
CA ALA A 311 -8.33 -15.31 32.50
C ALA A 311 -7.11 -14.49 32.96
N THR A 312 -6.36 -13.87 32.04
CA THR A 312 -5.18 -13.05 32.39
C THR A 312 -5.59 -11.76 33.11
N PRO A 313 -4.74 -11.21 34.01
CA PRO A 313 -5.06 -9.99 34.74
C PRO A 313 -5.38 -8.79 33.83
N GLU A 314 -4.70 -8.68 32.70
CA GLU A 314 -4.92 -7.62 31.72
C GLU A 314 -6.31 -7.69 31.11
N PHE A 315 -6.69 -8.86 30.58
CA PHE A 315 -7.99 -9.04 29.94
C PHE A 315 -9.13 -8.95 30.97
N GLN A 316 -8.91 -9.44 32.19
CA GLN A 316 -9.86 -9.25 33.29
C GLN A 316 -10.07 -7.76 33.63
N ALA A 317 -9.01 -6.95 33.58
CA ALA A 317 -9.11 -5.52 33.83
C ALA A 317 -9.91 -4.78 32.73
N GLN A 318 -9.79 -5.20 31.47
CA GLN A 318 -10.47 -4.56 30.34
C GLN A 318 -11.91 -5.06 30.14
N VAL A 319 -12.10 -6.37 30.08
CA VAL A 319 -13.37 -6.99 29.65
C VAL A 319 -13.99 -7.93 30.69
N GLY A 320 -13.33 -8.16 31.83
CA GLY A 320 -13.78 -9.10 32.86
C GLY A 320 -15.17 -8.76 33.42
N GLY A 321 -15.43 -7.46 33.63
CA GLY A 321 -16.70 -6.95 34.15
C GLY A 321 -17.86 -6.87 33.15
N LEU A 322 -17.58 -6.91 31.85
CA LEU A 322 -18.60 -6.80 30.80
C LEU A 322 -19.43 -8.08 30.73
N GLN A 323 -20.74 -7.99 30.46
CA GLN A 323 -21.65 -9.16 30.39
C GLN A 323 -22.71 -8.94 29.31
N GLY A 324 -23.22 -10.03 28.72
CA GLY A 324 -24.30 -9.99 27.75
C GLY A 324 -24.03 -9.02 26.60
N ASP A 325 -25.00 -8.15 26.31
CA ASP A 325 -24.94 -7.20 25.20
C ASP A 325 -23.77 -6.20 25.34
N ASP A 326 -23.37 -5.79 26.56
CA ASP A 326 -22.25 -4.87 26.75
C ASP A 326 -20.93 -5.49 26.27
N PHE A 327 -20.75 -6.79 26.47
CA PHE A 327 -19.56 -7.52 25.98
C PHE A 327 -19.62 -7.71 24.47
N ILE A 328 -20.79 -8.09 23.92
CA ILE A 328 -20.96 -8.23 22.46
C ILE A 328 -20.68 -6.89 21.77
N GLN A 329 -21.24 -5.80 22.30
CA GLN A 329 -21.07 -4.46 21.78
C GLN A 329 -19.61 -4.01 21.75
N HIS A 330 -18.86 -4.30 22.82
CA HIS A 330 -17.42 -4.03 22.91
C HIS A 330 -16.64 -4.71 21.79
N VAL A 331 -16.78 -6.04 21.67
CA VAL A 331 -16.05 -6.81 20.66
C VAL A 331 -16.48 -6.41 19.24
N TYR A 332 -17.78 -6.25 19.02
CA TYR A 332 -18.31 -5.88 17.72
C TYR A 332 -17.78 -4.51 17.28
N GLN A 333 -17.76 -3.53 18.17
CA GLN A 333 -17.22 -2.20 17.86
C GLN A 333 -15.72 -2.22 17.59
N ALA A 334 -14.95 -3.02 18.33
CA ALA A 334 -13.52 -3.17 18.09
C ALA A 334 -13.21 -3.85 16.73
N VAL A 335 -14.04 -4.80 16.30
CA VAL A 335 -13.85 -5.56 15.06
C VAL A 335 -14.43 -4.84 13.84
N HIS A 336 -15.64 -4.31 13.93
CA HIS A 336 -16.35 -3.65 12.81
C HIS A 336 -16.16 -2.13 12.76
N GLY A 337 -15.55 -1.50 13.79
CA GLY A 337 -15.42 -0.04 13.86
C GLY A 337 -16.74 0.71 14.06
N ARG A 338 -17.86 0.02 14.29
CA ARG A 338 -19.19 0.59 14.53
C ARG A 338 -19.97 -0.22 15.54
N ALA A 339 -21.04 0.38 16.06
CA ALA A 339 -21.94 -0.32 16.97
C ALA A 339 -22.71 -1.46 16.29
N ALA A 340 -22.94 -2.55 17.03
CA ALA A 340 -23.90 -3.58 16.65
C ALA A 340 -25.34 -3.03 16.70
N ASP A 341 -26.16 -3.41 15.72
CA ASP A 341 -27.61 -3.22 15.78
C ASP A 341 -28.29 -4.37 16.55
N GLU A 342 -29.60 -4.25 16.82
CA GLU A 342 -30.33 -5.27 17.61
C GLU A 342 -30.33 -6.66 16.93
N GLN A 343 -30.29 -6.74 15.59
CA GLN A 343 -30.25 -8.03 14.90
C GLN A 343 -28.90 -8.70 15.07
N GLN A 344 -27.81 -7.93 14.99
CA GLN A 344 -26.46 -8.39 15.27
C GLN A 344 -26.31 -8.79 16.74
N LEU A 345 -26.83 -8.00 17.69
CA LEU A 345 -26.85 -8.35 19.11
C LEU A 345 -27.63 -9.64 19.36
N GLU A 346 -28.83 -9.80 18.78
CA GLU A 346 -29.64 -11.01 18.92
C GLU A 346 -28.90 -12.25 18.37
N HIS A 347 -28.19 -12.11 17.25
CA HIS A 347 -27.39 -13.17 16.66
C HIS A 347 -26.33 -13.70 17.63
N TYR A 348 -25.49 -12.82 18.18
CA TYR A 348 -24.41 -13.23 19.09
C TYR A 348 -24.93 -13.62 20.48
N ARG A 349 -26.04 -13.04 20.93
CA ARG A 349 -26.71 -13.42 22.19
C ARG A 349 -27.17 -14.89 22.16
N ALA A 350 -27.49 -15.42 20.97
CA ALA A 350 -27.87 -16.82 20.80
C ALA A 350 -26.72 -17.81 21.09
N LEU A 351 -25.46 -17.35 21.11
CA LEU A 351 -24.28 -18.14 21.51
C LEU A 351 -24.16 -18.31 23.04
N GLY A 352 -24.99 -17.60 23.82
CA GLY A 352 -24.99 -17.68 25.28
C GLY A 352 -23.99 -16.73 25.95
N GLY A 353 -23.57 -17.06 27.17
CA GLY A 353 -22.68 -16.23 27.99
C GLY A 353 -21.18 -16.54 27.83
N ASP A 354 -20.81 -17.39 26.88
CA ASP A 354 -19.41 -17.76 26.64
C ASP A 354 -18.70 -16.66 25.84
N LYS A 355 -17.89 -15.87 26.55
CA LYS A 355 -17.13 -14.76 25.97
C LYS A 355 -16.15 -15.22 24.89
N ALA A 356 -15.57 -16.41 25.02
CA ALA A 356 -14.62 -16.91 24.03
C ALA A 356 -15.31 -17.27 22.71
N LEU A 357 -16.47 -17.93 22.79
CA LEU A 357 -17.28 -18.24 21.61
C LEU A 357 -17.80 -16.99 20.91
N VAL A 358 -18.27 -15.99 21.68
CA VAL A 358 -18.74 -14.72 21.12
C VAL A 358 -17.60 -13.99 20.40
N THR A 359 -16.42 -13.87 21.01
CA THR A 359 -15.28 -13.19 20.38
C THR A 359 -14.85 -13.87 19.09
N GLN A 360 -14.74 -15.20 19.11
CA GLN A 360 -14.39 -15.97 17.91
C GLN A 360 -15.42 -15.77 16.80
N ALA A 361 -16.71 -15.82 17.12
CA ALA A 361 -17.77 -15.64 16.14
C ALA A 361 -17.72 -14.26 15.48
N VAL A 362 -17.63 -13.18 16.27
CA VAL A 362 -17.58 -11.80 15.72
C VAL A 362 -16.40 -11.61 14.76
N ILE A 363 -15.20 -12.05 15.15
CA ILE A 363 -14.00 -11.95 14.29
C ILE A 363 -14.17 -12.78 13.02
N ALA A 364 -14.61 -14.04 13.16
CA ALA A 364 -14.75 -14.95 12.03
C ALA A 364 -15.85 -14.49 11.06
N ASP A 365 -16.95 -13.92 11.56
CA ASP A 365 -18.06 -13.43 10.74
C ASP A 365 -17.62 -12.24 9.89
N LEU A 366 -16.84 -11.29 10.44
CA LEU A 366 -16.29 -10.20 9.62
C LEU A 366 -15.31 -10.75 8.57
N ILE A 367 -14.35 -11.57 8.96
CA ILE A 367 -13.29 -12.07 8.05
C ILE A 367 -13.89 -12.89 6.89
N ASN A 368 -14.92 -13.69 7.16
CA ASN A 368 -15.52 -14.60 6.17
C ASN A 368 -16.73 -14.00 5.45
N ALA A 369 -17.17 -12.79 5.79
CA ALA A 369 -18.29 -12.14 5.13
C ALA A 369 -17.98 -11.88 3.63
N PRO A 370 -18.96 -12.01 2.73
CA PRO A 370 -18.80 -11.58 1.35
C PRO A 370 -18.41 -10.09 1.28
N PRO A 371 -17.34 -9.73 0.56
CA PRO A 371 -16.85 -8.35 0.53
C PRO A 371 -17.80 -7.46 -0.28
N ALA A 372 -18.61 -6.65 0.40
CA ALA A 372 -19.51 -5.69 -0.25
C ALA A 372 -19.73 -4.44 0.61
N GLY A 373 -19.68 -3.26 -0.04
CA GLY A 373 -19.99 -1.97 0.58
C GLY A 373 -19.23 -1.76 1.89
N ASP A 374 -19.94 -1.36 2.95
CA ASP A 374 -19.35 -1.08 4.25
C ASP A 374 -18.60 -2.29 4.85
N VAL A 375 -19.08 -3.51 4.65
CA VAL A 375 -18.44 -4.73 5.21
C VAL A 375 -17.03 -4.93 4.67
N GLN A 376 -16.81 -4.68 3.37
CA GLN A 376 -15.48 -4.78 2.78
C GLN A 376 -14.53 -3.72 3.37
N TYR A 377 -15.03 -2.51 3.58
CA TYR A 377 -14.24 -1.47 4.24
C TYR A 377 -13.91 -1.83 5.70
N GLU A 378 -14.87 -2.39 6.44
CA GLU A 378 -14.66 -2.91 7.80
C GLU A 378 -13.57 -4.01 7.82
N GLN A 379 -13.60 -4.94 6.84
CA GLN A 379 -12.57 -5.98 6.68
C GLN A 379 -11.18 -5.37 6.47
N TRP A 380 -11.05 -4.37 5.59
CA TRP A 380 -9.77 -3.69 5.33
C TRP A 380 -9.23 -3.00 6.58
N MET A 381 -10.09 -2.29 7.30
CA MET A 381 -9.71 -1.55 8.50
C MET A 381 -9.28 -2.49 9.62
N PHE A 382 -10.00 -3.58 9.84
CA PHE A 382 -9.61 -4.58 10.83
C PHE A 382 -8.31 -5.30 10.45
N ALA A 383 -8.16 -5.71 9.19
CA ALA A 383 -6.92 -6.32 8.69
C ALA A 383 -5.71 -5.38 8.83
N ARG A 384 -5.89 -4.08 8.53
CA ARG A 384 -4.87 -3.05 8.73
C ARG A 384 -4.48 -2.92 10.20
N ASP A 385 -5.46 -2.89 11.10
CA ASP A 385 -5.23 -2.77 12.54
C ASP A 385 -4.50 -4.01 13.11
N VAL A 386 -4.78 -5.20 12.57
CA VAL A 386 -4.03 -6.44 12.83
C VAL A 386 -2.59 -6.34 12.32
N GLY A 387 -2.38 -5.94 11.07
CA GLY A 387 -1.04 -5.79 10.49
C GLY A 387 -0.20 -4.72 11.20
N ALA A 388 -0.82 -3.60 11.59
CA ALA A 388 -0.18 -2.55 12.38
C ALA A 388 0.19 -3.02 13.78
N SER A 389 -0.66 -3.87 14.40
CA SER A 389 -0.36 -4.52 15.68
C SER A 389 0.88 -5.42 15.58
N LEU A 390 1.11 -6.04 14.43
CA LEU A 390 2.28 -6.88 14.15
C LEU A 390 3.49 -6.10 13.64
N ALA A 391 3.38 -4.76 13.56
CA ALA A 391 4.42 -3.88 13.04
C ALA A 391 4.87 -4.26 11.62
N TYR A 392 3.95 -4.75 10.79
CA TYR A 392 4.25 -5.06 9.40
C TYR A 392 4.72 -3.83 8.63
N LYS A 393 5.69 -4.04 7.74
CA LYS A 393 6.28 -2.98 6.93
C LYS A 393 5.24 -2.47 5.92
N THR A 394 5.18 -1.16 5.77
CA THR A 394 4.23 -0.47 4.88
C THR A 394 4.78 -0.28 3.46
N THR A 395 6.01 -0.74 3.20
CA THR A 395 6.62 -0.72 1.87
C THR A 395 7.04 -2.12 1.48
N ALA A 396 6.68 -2.55 0.27
CA ALA A 396 7.02 -3.86 -0.26
C ALA A 396 7.54 -3.80 -1.70
N SER A 397 8.53 -4.63 -1.99
CA SER A 397 8.87 -5.05 -3.35
C SER A 397 8.21 -6.40 -3.61
N LEU A 398 7.35 -6.44 -4.63
CA LEU A 398 6.49 -7.58 -4.94
C LEU A 398 6.77 -8.06 -6.36
N ALA A 399 6.63 -9.36 -6.59
CA ALA A 399 6.78 -9.94 -7.91
C ALA A 399 5.60 -10.86 -8.24
N THR A 400 5.28 -10.91 -9.52
CA THR A 400 4.35 -11.89 -10.10
C THR A 400 5.11 -13.13 -10.55
N SER A 401 4.48 -14.30 -10.55
CA SER A 401 5.11 -15.54 -11.01
C SER A 401 4.15 -16.39 -11.86
N GLU A 402 4.71 -17.14 -12.80
CA GLU A 402 3.96 -17.99 -13.75
C GLU A 402 3.09 -19.07 -13.09
N GLY A 403 3.32 -19.37 -11.80
CA GLY A 403 2.52 -20.32 -11.03
C GLY A 403 1.07 -19.86 -10.78
N GLY A 404 0.76 -18.58 -11.05
CA GLY A 404 -0.50 -17.95 -10.70
C GLY A 404 -0.62 -17.69 -9.19
N GLY A 405 -1.47 -16.72 -8.81
CA GLY A 405 -1.74 -16.36 -7.42
C GLY A 405 -1.44 -14.91 -7.09
N ASN A 406 -1.92 -14.46 -5.92
CA ASN A 406 -1.72 -13.10 -5.41
C ASN A 406 -0.22 -12.76 -5.33
N VAL A 407 0.07 -11.45 -5.34
CA VAL A 407 1.43 -10.92 -5.23
C VAL A 407 2.21 -11.53 -4.06
N SER A 408 3.48 -11.81 -4.33
CA SER A 408 4.39 -12.42 -3.36
C SER A 408 5.65 -11.59 -3.18
N GLY A 409 6.25 -11.70 -2.00
CA GLY A 409 7.49 -11.03 -1.65
C GLY A 409 8.12 -11.63 -0.39
N THR A 410 9.19 -10.99 0.08
CA THR A 410 9.90 -11.38 1.31
C THR A 410 9.58 -10.48 2.50
N VAL A 411 8.73 -9.47 2.31
CA VAL A 411 8.37 -8.49 3.35
C VAL A 411 7.83 -9.20 4.60
N ASN A 412 8.22 -8.75 5.79
CA ASN A 412 7.84 -9.28 7.11
C ASN A 412 8.32 -10.70 7.48
N THR A 413 8.34 -11.65 6.56
CA THR A 413 8.69 -13.06 6.86
C THR A 413 10.14 -13.40 6.54
N HIS A 414 10.85 -12.55 5.80
CA HIS A 414 12.20 -12.79 5.28
C HIS A 414 12.29 -14.00 4.32
N ALA A 415 11.15 -14.56 3.95
CA ALA A 415 11.02 -15.69 3.04
C ALA A 415 9.98 -15.37 1.97
N HIS A 416 10.15 -15.92 0.78
CA HIS A 416 9.20 -15.68 -0.29
C HIS A 416 7.85 -16.33 0.04
N HIS A 417 6.79 -15.53 0.12
CA HIS A 417 5.44 -16.00 0.43
C HIS A 417 4.40 -15.08 -0.23
N THR A 418 3.16 -15.59 -0.34
CA THR A 418 2.01 -14.78 -0.73
C THR A 418 1.55 -13.96 0.46
N LEU A 419 1.34 -12.67 0.24
CA LEU A 419 0.94 -11.75 1.31
C LEU A 419 -0.45 -12.12 1.84
N SER A 420 -0.61 -12.00 3.16
CA SER A 420 -1.91 -12.05 3.81
C SER A 420 -2.73 -10.78 3.55
N ASN A 421 -4.01 -10.80 3.95
CA ASN A 421 -4.86 -9.61 3.94
C ASN A 421 -4.33 -8.52 4.89
N ALA A 422 -3.78 -8.89 6.05
CA ALA A 422 -3.24 -7.93 7.02
C ALA A 422 -1.92 -7.31 6.52
N GLU A 423 -1.08 -8.08 5.84
CA GLU A 423 0.13 -7.56 5.19
C GLU A 423 -0.22 -6.61 4.06
N THR A 424 -1.21 -6.97 3.23
CA THR A 424 -1.66 -6.13 2.12
C THR A 424 -2.30 -4.83 2.63
N ALA A 425 -3.09 -4.90 3.72
CA ALA A 425 -3.83 -3.76 4.23
C ALA A 425 -2.99 -2.64 4.84
N VAL A 426 -1.75 -2.93 5.24
CA VAL A 426 -0.82 -1.90 5.76
C VAL A 426 0.03 -1.24 4.68
N LEU A 427 -0.02 -1.73 3.44
CA LEU A 427 0.82 -1.20 2.37
C LEU A 427 0.47 0.26 2.05
N PHE A 428 1.51 1.08 2.07
CA PHE A 428 1.48 2.50 1.71
C PHE A 428 2.24 2.75 0.41
N ARG A 429 3.30 1.97 0.14
CA ARG A 429 4.10 2.01 -1.08
C ARG A 429 4.41 0.61 -1.61
N VAL A 430 4.23 0.40 -2.90
CA VAL A 430 4.53 -0.87 -3.56
C VAL A 430 5.41 -0.66 -4.78
N PHE A 431 6.47 -1.46 -4.88
CA PHE A 431 7.28 -1.66 -6.07
C PHE A 431 6.91 -3.02 -6.68
N LEU A 432 6.08 -3.01 -7.72
CA LEU A 432 5.57 -4.21 -8.35
C LEU A 432 6.39 -4.57 -9.59
N HIS A 433 6.92 -5.80 -9.62
CA HIS A 433 7.53 -6.42 -10.79
C HIS A 433 6.50 -7.31 -11.49
N ALA A 434 5.82 -6.76 -12.51
CA ALA A 434 4.83 -7.44 -13.32
C ALA A 434 5.52 -8.26 -14.43
N ASP A 435 6.20 -9.34 -14.03
CA ASP A 435 6.96 -10.25 -14.89
C ASP A 435 6.13 -11.45 -15.40
N ALA A 436 4.87 -11.60 -14.96
CA ALA A 436 3.94 -12.63 -15.45
C ALA A 436 2.52 -12.06 -15.70
N ASP A 437 1.82 -12.61 -16.69
CA ASP A 437 0.43 -12.31 -17.05
C ASP A 437 -0.54 -13.03 -16.09
N VAL A 438 -0.72 -12.44 -14.90
CA VAL A 438 -1.54 -12.96 -13.81
C VAL A 438 -2.30 -11.81 -13.13
N MET A 439 -3.34 -12.18 -12.37
CA MET A 439 -4.05 -11.23 -11.51
C MET A 439 -3.18 -10.81 -10.31
N VAL A 440 -3.15 -9.52 -10.03
CA VAL A 440 -2.53 -8.87 -8.87
C VAL A 440 -3.63 -8.21 -8.05
N ASP A 441 -4.00 -8.83 -6.93
CA ASP A 441 -4.99 -8.29 -6.01
C ASP A 441 -4.31 -7.43 -4.92
N LEU A 442 -4.51 -6.11 -5.00
CA LEU A 442 -4.13 -5.12 -3.99
C LEU A 442 -5.38 -4.48 -3.37
N SER A 443 -6.55 -5.10 -3.49
CA SER A 443 -7.82 -4.50 -3.05
C SER A 443 -7.88 -4.25 -1.54
N TYR A 444 -7.14 -5.01 -0.72
CA TYR A 444 -7.01 -4.77 0.71
C TYR A 444 -6.13 -3.57 1.06
N ALA A 445 -5.27 -3.09 0.14
CA ALA A 445 -4.29 -2.03 0.38
C ALA A 445 -4.92 -0.63 0.38
N SER A 446 -5.95 -0.41 1.20
CA SER A 446 -6.74 0.83 1.28
C SER A 446 -5.97 2.09 1.70
N GLN A 447 -4.70 1.97 2.08
CA GLN A 447 -3.79 3.08 2.41
C GLN A 447 -2.69 3.26 1.35
N LEU A 448 -2.69 2.45 0.29
CA LEU A 448 -1.72 2.54 -0.78
C LEU A 448 -1.79 3.94 -1.37
N SER A 449 -0.68 4.66 -1.31
CA SER A 449 -0.56 6.01 -1.86
C SER A 449 0.43 6.05 -3.02
N TYR A 450 1.34 5.08 -3.11
CA TYR A 450 2.37 5.03 -4.15
C TYR A 450 2.48 3.63 -4.73
N LEU A 451 2.31 3.51 -6.04
CA LEU A 451 2.54 2.27 -6.78
C LEU A 451 3.53 2.53 -7.92
N ILE A 452 4.60 1.74 -7.98
CA ILE A 452 5.52 1.73 -9.12
C ILE A 452 5.41 0.37 -9.81
N VAL A 453 5.06 0.37 -11.09
CA VAL A 453 4.86 -0.83 -11.89
C VAL A 453 6.01 -1.01 -12.88
N ASN A 454 6.81 -2.03 -12.66
CA ASN A 454 7.92 -2.50 -13.48
C ASN A 454 7.56 -3.82 -14.20
N GLY A 455 8.51 -4.41 -14.91
CA GLY A 455 8.32 -5.66 -15.68
C GLY A 455 7.88 -5.39 -17.12
N ASP A 456 7.46 -6.44 -17.83
CA ASP A 456 7.02 -6.36 -19.23
C ASP A 456 5.74 -7.15 -19.55
N ALA A 457 5.23 -7.95 -18.60
CA ALA A 457 4.05 -8.78 -18.79
C ALA A 457 2.74 -7.99 -18.60
N ALA A 458 1.64 -8.56 -19.10
CA ALA A 458 0.31 -7.96 -19.07
C ALA A 458 -0.46 -8.27 -17.77
N ALA A 459 0.17 -8.06 -16.60
CA ALA A 459 -0.48 -8.33 -15.32
C ALA A 459 -1.78 -7.51 -15.14
N ASP A 460 -2.78 -8.13 -14.51
CA ASP A 460 -4.10 -7.54 -14.24
C ASP A 460 -4.19 -7.06 -12.79
N ILE A 461 -3.99 -5.76 -12.57
CA ILE A 461 -3.78 -5.13 -11.27
C ILE A 461 -5.08 -4.52 -10.75
N TRP A 462 -5.54 -4.99 -9.59
CA TRP A 462 -6.74 -4.52 -8.91
C TRP A 462 -6.40 -3.75 -7.65
N LEU A 463 -6.69 -2.44 -7.63
CA LEU A 463 -6.56 -1.59 -6.45
C LEU A 463 -7.83 -1.64 -5.59
N HIS A 464 -7.79 -1.00 -4.41
CA HIS A 464 -8.96 -0.91 -3.55
C HIS A 464 -10.06 -0.10 -4.24
N ASN A 465 -11.25 -0.68 -4.36
CA ASN A 465 -12.34 -0.08 -5.13
C ASN A 465 -13.64 -0.11 -4.30
N ASN A 466 -13.77 0.83 -3.36
CA ASN A 466 -14.92 0.92 -2.47
C ASN A 466 -15.33 2.38 -2.20
N PRO A 467 -16.62 2.75 -2.34
CA PRO A 467 -17.07 4.12 -2.15
C PRO A 467 -16.88 4.68 -0.72
N ALA A 468 -16.64 3.83 0.27
CA ALA A 468 -16.30 4.21 1.64
C ALA A 468 -14.82 4.64 1.79
N ALA A 469 -13.94 4.26 0.85
CA ALA A 469 -12.53 4.64 0.82
C ALA A 469 -12.21 5.42 -0.47
N ARG A 470 -12.04 6.74 -0.34
CA ARG A 470 -11.85 7.66 -1.48
C ARG A 470 -10.42 8.20 -1.58
N TYR A 471 -9.45 7.38 -1.16
CA TYR A 471 -8.03 7.70 -1.30
C TYR A 471 -7.57 7.21 -2.67
N GLY A 472 -7.03 8.10 -3.49
CA GLY A 472 -6.41 7.73 -4.77
C GLY A 472 -4.94 7.38 -4.61
N VAL A 473 -4.35 6.85 -5.69
CA VAL A 473 -2.96 6.39 -5.71
C VAL A 473 -2.14 7.19 -6.73
N ASP A 474 -0.92 7.60 -6.33
CA ASP A 474 0.10 8.07 -7.27
C ASP A 474 0.78 6.84 -7.91
N ILE A 475 0.54 6.64 -9.20
CA ILE A 475 0.95 5.44 -9.94
C ILE A 475 2.00 5.82 -10.97
N THR A 476 3.21 5.26 -10.85
CA THR A 476 4.27 5.37 -11.85
C THR A 476 4.35 4.07 -12.65
N VAL A 477 4.21 4.15 -13.96
CA VAL A 477 4.12 2.98 -14.83
C VAL A 477 5.29 2.95 -15.80
N ASN A 478 6.19 1.99 -15.60
CA ASN A 478 7.28 1.66 -16.53
C ASN A 478 6.88 0.53 -17.50
N ASN A 479 5.81 -0.23 -17.18
CA ASN A 479 5.25 -1.28 -18.02
C ASN A 479 3.86 -0.89 -18.53
N ALA A 480 3.74 -0.46 -19.78
CA ALA A 480 2.45 -0.06 -20.36
C ALA A 480 1.60 -1.22 -20.93
N ASN A 481 1.98 -2.47 -20.67
CA ASN A 481 1.18 -3.64 -21.06
C ASN A 481 0.17 -4.06 -19.99
N VAL A 482 0.26 -3.52 -18.77
CA VAL A 482 -0.61 -3.93 -17.67
C VAL A 482 -2.06 -3.52 -17.87
N ILE A 483 -2.96 -4.28 -17.24
CA ILE A 483 -4.34 -3.90 -17.02
C ILE A 483 -4.42 -3.34 -15.60
N MET A 484 -5.06 -2.19 -15.44
CA MET A 484 -5.13 -1.47 -14.17
C MET A 484 -6.57 -1.09 -13.84
N HIS A 485 -7.03 -1.54 -12.68
CA HIS A 485 -8.29 -1.15 -12.09
C HIS A 485 -8.02 -0.22 -10.91
N GLY A 486 -8.34 1.06 -11.09
CA GLY A 486 -8.20 2.16 -10.14
C GLY A 486 -9.19 2.10 -8.98
N THR A 487 -9.21 3.18 -8.22
CA THR A 487 -9.87 3.30 -6.92
C THR A 487 -11.19 4.08 -7.00
N TYR A 488 -11.70 4.54 -5.85
CA TYR A 488 -12.80 5.50 -5.76
C TYR A 488 -12.32 6.92 -5.42
N GLY A 489 -10.99 7.15 -5.43
CA GLY A 489 -10.37 8.43 -5.20
C GLY A 489 -9.52 8.86 -6.39
N ASP A 490 -8.97 10.07 -6.31
CA ASP A 490 -8.23 10.72 -7.41
C ASP A 490 -6.91 9.98 -7.73
N ASP A 491 -6.95 9.08 -8.70
CA ASP A 491 -5.79 8.30 -9.16
C ASP A 491 -4.94 9.09 -10.15
N ARG A 492 -3.63 9.06 -9.95
CA ARG A 492 -2.68 9.77 -10.81
C ARG A 492 -1.71 8.81 -11.47
N VAL A 493 -2.02 8.46 -12.71
CA VAL A 493 -1.18 7.58 -13.53
C VAL A 493 -0.18 8.39 -14.34
N GLN A 494 1.10 8.19 -14.07
CA GLN A 494 2.22 8.72 -14.83
C GLN A 494 2.93 7.60 -15.60
N LEU A 495 2.71 7.56 -16.91
CA LEU A 495 3.49 6.72 -17.83
C LEU A 495 4.88 7.35 -17.99
N THR A 496 5.93 6.57 -17.76
CA THR A 496 7.31 7.08 -17.85
C THR A 496 7.88 6.95 -19.26
N SER A 497 9.10 7.43 -19.47
CA SER A 497 9.84 7.21 -20.72
C SER A 497 10.34 5.77 -20.90
N GLN A 498 10.26 4.92 -19.86
CA GLN A 498 10.63 3.51 -19.93
C GLN A 498 9.49 2.65 -20.51
N ALA A 499 8.24 3.12 -20.39
CA ALA A 499 7.09 2.48 -20.97
C ALA A 499 7.13 2.58 -22.50
N ASP A 500 7.30 1.43 -23.17
CA ASP A 500 7.20 1.35 -24.64
C ASP A 500 5.74 1.49 -25.09
N LEU A 501 5.28 2.73 -25.22
CA LEU A 501 3.92 3.00 -25.67
C LEU A 501 3.66 2.60 -27.11
N ALA A 502 4.68 2.50 -27.97
CA ALA A 502 4.47 2.13 -29.37
C ALA A 502 3.98 0.69 -29.51
N ALA A 503 4.46 -0.21 -28.65
CA ALA A 503 4.05 -1.61 -28.59
C ALA A 503 2.99 -1.92 -27.52
N ALA A 504 2.61 -0.93 -26.71
CA ALA A 504 1.77 -1.11 -25.54
C ALA A 504 0.38 -1.67 -25.86
N GLN A 505 -0.08 -2.56 -24.96
CA GLN A 505 -1.41 -3.16 -25.04
C GLN A 505 -2.26 -2.97 -23.78
N GLY A 506 -1.80 -2.17 -22.82
CA GLY A 506 -2.45 -2.01 -21.52
C GLY A 506 -3.82 -1.33 -21.57
N HIS A 507 -4.60 -1.58 -20.52
CA HIS A 507 -5.95 -1.06 -20.34
C HIS A 507 -6.08 -0.44 -18.95
N PHE A 508 -6.49 0.83 -18.86
CA PHE A 508 -6.62 1.55 -17.59
C PHE A 508 -8.09 1.88 -17.32
N TYR A 509 -8.61 1.43 -16.18
CA TYR A 509 -9.97 1.69 -15.72
C TYR A 509 -9.90 2.46 -14.39
N LEU A 510 -9.98 3.79 -14.41
CA LEU A 510 -9.70 4.63 -13.23
C LEU A 510 -10.91 4.75 -12.27
N ASN A 511 -12.10 4.40 -12.77
CA ASN A 511 -13.36 4.26 -12.02
C ASN A 511 -13.99 5.57 -11.54
N ASN A 512 -13.72 6.02 -10.31
CA ASN A 512 -14.37 7.19 -9.72
C ASN A 512 -13.29 8.04 -9.07
N GLY A 513 -13.37 9.35 -9.24
CA GLY A 513 -12.31 10.25 -8.78
C GLY A 513 -12.09 11.34 -9.81
N ASN A 514 -11.27 12.34 -9.50
CA ASN A 514 -10.74 13.23 -10.53
C ASN A 514 -9.39 12.65 -10.98
N ASP A 515 -9.44 11.72 -11.91
CA ASP A 515 -8.31 10.89 -12.27
C ASP A 515 -7.44 11.53 -13.34
N SER A 516 -6.21 11.06 -13.48
CA SER A 516 -5.31 11.54 -14.53
C SER A 516 -4.46 10.45 -15.14
N LEU A 517 -4.37 10.48 -16.48
CA LEU A 517 -3.46 9.64 -17.25
C LEU A 517 -2.49 10.52 -18.04
N LEU A 518 -1.24 10.57 -17.58
CA LEU A 518 -0.22 11.51 -18.02
C LEU A 518 0.95 10.79 -18.69
N TRP A 519 1.47 11.41 -19.76
CA TRP A 519 2.68 10.95 -20.45
C TRP A 519 3.46 12.12 -21.05
N GLY A 520 4.78 12.08 -20.93
CA GLY A 520 5.68 13.13 -21.45
C GLY A 520 5.88 13.12 -22.97
N GLY A 521 5.33 12.12 -23.67
CA GLY A 521 5.60 11.90 -25.09
C GLY A 521 6.91 11.13 -25.34
N ASN A 522 7.18 10.83 -26.61
CA ASN A 522 8.39 10.10 -27.01
C ASN A 522 9.67 10.90 -26.72
N ALA A 523 10.61 10.26 -26.01
CA ALA A 523 11.84 10.91 -25.54
C ALA A 523 12.76 11.41 -26.68
N ASP A 524 12.72 10.74 -27.83
CA ASP A 524 13.57 11.04 -28.99
C ASP A 524 13.04 12.23 -29.84
N GLY A 525 11.88 12.78 -29.46
CA GLY A 525 11.15 13.78 -30.23
C GLY A 525 10.45 13.19 -31.47
N GLY A 526 9.65 14.02 -32.16
CA GLY A 526 8.92 13.61 -33.34
C GLY A 526 7.48 13.14 -33.05
N ALA A 527 6.97 12.19 -33.83
CA ALA A 527 5.58 11.74 -33.70
C ALA A 527 5.44 10.86 -32.46
N ASN A 528 4.39 11.09 -31.70
CA ASN A 528 4.03 10.18 -30.62
C ASN A 528 3.51 8.88 -31.23
N HIS A 529 3.89 7.77 -30.60
CA HIS A 529 3.47 6.43 -30.99
C HIS A 529 2.81 5.79 -29.77
N VAL A 530 1.56 5.38 -29.95
CA VAL A 530 0.76 4.69 -28.93
C VAL A 530 0.13 3.47 -29.59
N GLY A 531 0.23 2.33 -28.94
CA GLY A 531 -0.30 1.06 -29.42
C GLY A 531 -1.80 1.17 -29.71
N TRP A 532 -2.23 0.58 -30.81
CA TRP A 532 -3.61 0.71 -31.29
C TRP A 532 -4.66 0.08 -30.38
N VAL A 533 -4.25 -0.78 -29.45
CA VAL A 533 -5.15 -1.42 -28.47
C VAL A 533 -5.01 -0.82 -27.08
N PHE A 534 -3.98 0.01 -26.84
CA PHE A 534 -3.84 0.74 -25.59
C PHE A 534 -5.05 1.64 -25.39
N SER A 535 -5.72 1.52 -24.25
CA SER A 535 -6.96 2.22 -23.95
C SER A 535 -7.03 2.68 -22.50
N ALA A 536 -7.83 3.71 -22.24
CA ALA A 536 -8.15 4.10 -20.89
C ALA A 536 -9.58 4.62 -20.76
N ASP A 537 -10.16 4.41 -19.59
CA ASP A 537 -11.45 4.91 -19.19
C ASP A 537 -11.29 5.65 -17.85
N GLY A 538 -11.51 6.97 -17.84
CA GLY A 538 -11.42 7.78 -16.60
C GLY A 538 -12.53 7.39 -15.62
N GLY A 539 -13.76 7.37 -16.13
CA GLY A 539 -14.94 6.92 -15.39
C GLY A 539 -15.79 8.09 -14.92
N ASP A 540 -16.21 8.09 -13.65
CA ASP A 540 -17.03 9.15 -13.09
C ASP A 540 -16.15 10.18 -12.38
N GLY A 541 -16.11 11.40 -12.93
CA GLY A 541 -15.42 12.52 -12.31
C GLY A 541 -15.04 13.64 -13.27
N HIS A 542 -13.97 14.36 -12.92
CA HIS A 542 -13.32 15.35 -13.78
C HIS A 542 -11.94 14.84 -14.18
N ASP A 543 -11.90 14.02 -15.23
CA ASP A 543 -10.71 13.25 -15.56
C ASP A 543 -9.84 13.94 -16.60
N ILE A 544 -8.52 13.78 -16.45
CA ILE A 544 -7.50 14.46 -17.24
C ILE A 544 -6.72 13.46 -18.10
N LEU A 545 -6.72 13.68 -19.42
CA LEU A 545 -5.89 12.93 -20.36
C LEU A 545 -4.79 13.82 -20.94
N SER A 546 -3.54 13.35 -20.91
CA SER A 546 -2.46 14.04 -21.62
C SER A 546 -2.65 13.97 -23.15
N ALA A 547 -2.54 15.12 -23.82
CA ALA A 547 -2.59 15.19 -25.29
C ALA A 547 -1.54 14.33 -25.98
N ASN A 548 -0.42 14.03 -25.31
CA ASN A 548 0.64 13.21 -25.89
C ASN A 548 0.15 11.78 -26.21
N LEU A 549 -0.89 11.28 -25.54
CA LEU A 549 -1.46 9.95 -25.78
C LEU A 549 -2.32 9.86 -27.03
N ILE A 550 -2.71 11.00 -27.60
CA ILE A 550 -3.56 11.06 -28.78
C ILE A 550 -2.69 11.23 -30.01
N VAL A 551 -2.65 10.20 -30.85
CA VAL A 551 -1.86 10.18 -32.08
C VAL A 551 -2.73 10.48 -33.30
N LYS A 552 -2.13 11.09 -34.31
CA LYS A 552 -2.77 11.39 -35.60
C LYS A 552 -1.92 10.86 -36.74
N MET A 553 -2.55 10.04 -37.57
CA MET A 553 -1.99 9.54 -38.82
C MET A 553 -2.84 9.99 -39.99
N THR A 554 -2.19 10.35 -41.08
CA THR A 554 -2.83 10.76 -42.33
C THR A 554 -2.26 9.99 -43.50
N SER A 555 -3.15 9.49 -44.37
CA SER A 555 -2.77 8.84 -45.62
C SER A 555 -3.52 9.46 -46.77
N THR A 556 -2.79 10.10 -47.67
CA THR A 556 -3.34 10.73 -48.86
C THR A 556 -3.08 9.86 -50.08
N LEU A 557 -4.14 9.49 -50.80
CA LEU A 557 -4.07 8.87 -52.12
C LEU A 557 -4.27 9.95 -53.18
N ASP A 558 -3.29 10.14 -54.06
CA ASP A 558 -3.36 10.98 -55.25
C ASP A 558 -3.43 10.08 -56.49
N LEU A 559 -4.62 10.00 -57.08
CA LEU A 559 -4.90 9.22 -58.29
C LEU A 559 -5.09 10.18 -59.46
N PHE A 560 -4.04 10.32 -60.28
CA PHE A 560 -4.04 11.22 -61.44
C PHE A 560 -4.46 12.68 -61.12
N GLY A 561 -4.12 13.19 -59.94
CA GLY A 561 -4.46 14.54 -59.50
C GLY A 561 -5.75 14.65 -58.67
N ALA A 562 -6.52 13.56 -58.54
CA ALA A 562 -7.64 13.49 -57.61
C ALA A 562 -7.17 12.96 -56.24
N ARG A 563 -7.45 13.71 -55.17
CA ARG A 563 -6.96 13.40 -53.82
C ARG A 563 -8.07 12.97 -52.88
N ILE A 564 -7.79 11.92 -52.13
CA ILE A 564 -8.58 11.47 -50.98
C ILE A 564 -7.61 11.26 -49.83
N SER A 565 -7.87 11.89 -48.70
CA SER A 565 -7.04 11.75 -47.51
C SER A 565 -7.83 11.09 -46.40
N THR A 566 -7.23 10.07 -45.80
CA THR A 566 -7.79 9.40 -44.62
C THR A 566 -7.06 9.90 -43.39
N VAL A 567 -7.81 10.37 -42.39
CA VAL A 567 -7.29 10.68 -41.05
C VAL A 567 -7.68 9.54 -40.11
N SER A 568 -6.69 8.98 -39.42
CA SER A 568 -6.86 7.97 -38.39
C SER A 568 -6.23 8.42 -37.08
N SER A 569 -6.87 8.08 -35.97
CA SER A 569 -6.40 8.41 -34.62
C SER A 569 -6.80 7.30 -33.64
N ASN A 570 -6.02 7.14 -32.57
CA ASN A 570 -6.35 6.27 -31.44
C ASN A 570 -7.29 6.95 -30.42
N ALA A 571 -7.75 8.18 -30.68
CA ALA A 571 -8.58 8.93 -29.73
C ALA A 571 -9.80 8.14 -29.24
N ALA A 572 -10.39 7.27 -30.08
CA ALA A 572 -11.54 6.45 -29.71
C ALA A 572 -11.23 5.33 -28.69
N ASN A 573 -9.96 5.12 -28.34
CA ASN A 573 -9.54 4.21 -27.29
C ASN A 573 -9.62 4.85 -25.89
N PHE A 574 -9.92 6.14 -25.82
CA PHE A 574 -10.08 6.85 -24.56
C PHE A 574 -11.54 7.26 -24.38
N SER A 575 -12.06 7.10 -23.17
CA SER A 575 -13.41 7.52 -22.78
C SER A 575 -13.40 8.18 -21.42
N HIS A 576 -14.42 9.00 -21.17
CA HIS A 576 -14.63 9.69 -19.89
C HIS A 576 -13.37 10.44 -19.42
N PHE A 577 -12.84 11.30 -20.30
CA PHE A 577 -11.85 12.30 -19.92
C PHE A 577 -12.39 13.67 -20.29
N GLU A 578 -12.76 14.44 -19.27
CA GLU A 578 -13.39 15.75 -19.37
C GLU A 578 -12.43 16.80 -19.92
N GLN A 579 -11.16 16.70 -19.56
CA GLN A 579 -10.12 17.67 -19.90
C GLN A 579 -8.94 17.02 -20.64
N ILE A 580 -8.39 17.76 -21.61
CA ILE A 580 -7.16 17.36 -22.30
C ILE A 580 -6.02 18.28 -21.87
N ASP A 581 -4.97 17.71 -21.27
CA ASP A 581 -3.80 18.47 -20.82
C ASP A 581 -2.80 18.71 -21.95
N MET A 582 -2.50 19.99 -22.18
CA MET A 582 -1.56 20.48 -23.19
C MET A 582 -0.14 20.64 -22.66
N ALA A 583 0.07 20.48 -21.34
CA ALA A 583 1.38 20.61 -20.74
C ALA A 583 2.36 19.59 -21.31
N GLY A 584 3.55 20.05 -21.72
CA GLY A 584 4.58 19.17 -22.28
C GLY A 584 4.18 18.47 -23.58
N TYR A 585 3.15 18.93 -24.31
CA TYR A 585 2.79 18.32 -25.59
C TYR A 585 3.90 18.50 -26.62
N ILE A 586 4.39 17.39 -27.18
CA ILE A 586 5.45 17.36 -28.19
C ILE A 586 5.02 16.73 -29.52
N GLY A 587 3.76 16.27 -29.62
CA GLY A 587 3.29 15.47 -30.75
C GLY A 587 3.32 16.20 -32.11
N GLN A 588 3.43 15.40 -33.16
CA GLN A 588 3.27 15.79 -34.57
C GLN A 588 2.46 14.71 -35.32
N ALA A 589 1.76 15.08 -36.38
CA ALA A 589 1.04 14.11 -37.21
C ALA A 589 2.00 13.27 -38.05
N GLU A 590 1.73 11.98 -38.21
CA GLU A 590 2.37 11.18 -39.25
C GLU A 590 1.60 11.30 -40.56
N ALA A 591 2.29 11.55 -41.66
CA ALA A 591 1.63 11.82 -42.93
C ALA A 591 2.31 11.11 -44.10
N THR A 592 1.51 10.44 -44.93
CA THR A 592 1.97 9.74 -46.13
C THR A 592 1.21 10.20 -47.36
N LEU A 593 1.92 10.33 -48.49
CA LEU A 593 1.33 10.53 -49.81
C LEU A 593 1.66 9.34 -50.70
N THR A 594 0.62 8.64 -51.13
CA THR A 594 0.69 7.62 -52.17
C THR A 594 0.20 8.21 -53.48
N GLN A 595 1.10 8.33 -54.45
CA GLN A 595 0.82 8.90 -55.76
C GLN A 595 0.80 7.80 -56.82
N ILE A 596 -0.28 7.76 -57.59
CA ILE A 596 -0.49 6.85 -58.73
C ILE A 596 -0.69 7.72 -59.97
N GLY A 597 0.26 7.63 -60.91
CA GLY A 597 0.21 8.40 -62.14
C GLY A 597 0.84 7.68 -63.32
N TRP A 598 0.95 8.40 -64.44
CA TRP A 598 1.56 7.88 -65.68
C TRP A 598 3.00 7.41 -65.52
N ASN A 599 3.69 7.88 -64.47
CA ASN A 599 5.09 7.56 -64.16
C ASN A 599 5.24 6.42 -63.13
N GLY A 600 4.15 5.75 -62.74
CA GLY A 600 4.15 4.62 -61.80
C GLY A 600 3.51 4.94 -60.43
N TYR A 601 3.85 4.11 -59.45
CA TYR A 601 3.37 4.17 -58.06
C TYR A 601 4.50 4.60 -57.13
N SER A 602 4.25 5.55 -56.21
CA SER A 602 5.21 5.95 -55.17
C SER A 602 4.52 6.32 -53.87
N THR A 603 5.05 5.89 -52.73
CA THR A 603 4.64 6.34 -51.40
C THR A 603 5.78 7.11 -50.75
N LYS A 604 5.50 8.27 -50.15
CA LYS A 604 6.48 9.08 -49.41
C LYS A 604 5.89 9.63 -48.13
N ALA A 605 6.73 9.80 -47.10
CA ALA A 605 6.38 10.58 -45.92
C ALA A 605 6.29 12.07 -46.27
N LEU A 606 5.41 12.79 -45.58
CA LEU A 606 5.24 14.24 -45.69
C LEU A 606 5.72 14.89 -44.40
N ALA A 607 6.29 16.09 -44.53
CA ALA A 607 6.67 16.88 -43.38
C ALA A 607 5.41 17.49 -42.74
N THR A 608 5.30 17.35 -41.43
CA THR A 608 4.28 17.92 -40.55
C THR A 608 4.94 18.76 -39.48
N SER A 609 4.16 19.54 -38.74
CA SER A 609 4.71 20.43 -37.70
C SER A 609 4.66 19.77 -36.32
N ALA A 610 5.76 19.87 -35.58
CA ALA A 610 5.79 19.49 -34.17
C ALA A 610 5.00 20.47 -33.30
N HIS A 611 4.55 19.98 -32.13
CA HIS A 611 3.73 20.71 -31.18
C HIS A 611 2.37 21.17 -31.74
N VAL A 612 1.86 20.50 -32.79
CA VAL A 612 0.52 20.76 -33.33
C VAL A 612 -0.45 19.66 -32.90
N PHE A 613 -1.43 20.03 -32.08
CA PHE A 613 -2.53 19.16 -31.68
C PHE A 613 -3.77 19.47 -32.52
N ASP A 614 -4.26 18.50 -33.28
CA ASP A 614 -5.47 18.66 -34.08
C ASP A 614 -6.70 18.20 -33.30
N TYR A 615 -7.41 19.14 -32.66
CA TYR A 615 -8.64 18.88 -31.90
C TYR A 615 -9.76 18.27 -32.77
N GLY A 616 -9.65 18.41 -34.10
CA GLY A 616 -10.54 17.80 -35.06
C GLY A 616 -10.57 16.26 -34.98
N VAL A 617 -9.52 15.61 -34.45
CA VAL A 617 -9.53 14.15 -34.25
C VAL A 617 -10.57 13.71 -33.22
N LEU A 618 -10.95 14.61 -32.29
CA LEU A 618 -11.98 14.40 -31.27
C LEU A 618 -13.37 14.75 -31.79
N SER A 619 -13.48 15.78 -32.64
CA SER A 619 -14.77 16.33 -33.08
C SER A 619 -15.25 15.88 -34.46
N GLY A 620 -14.41 15.19 -35.24
CA GLY A 620 -14.72 14.80 -36.62
C GLY A 620 -14.37 15.85 -37.67
N ASN A 621 -13.58 16.87 -37.31
CA ASN A 621 -13.22 18.01 -38.17
C ASN A 621 -11.70 18.10 -38.42
N ALA A 622 -10.99 16.97 -38.36
CA ALA A 622 -9.53 16.96 -38.53
C ALA A 622 -9.11 17.40 -39.93
N THR A 623 -7.97 18.06 -40.03
CA THR A 623 -7.37 18.48 -41.30
C THR A 623 -6.12 17.66 -41.62
N VAL A 624 -5.59 17.79 -42.83
CA VAL A 624 -4.41 17.04 -43.28
C VAL A 624 -3.29 18.03 -43.57
N GLU A 625 -2.15 17.83 -42.91
CA GLU A 625 -0.95 18.64 -43.10
C GLU A 625 -0.10 18.10 -44.27
N GLY A 626 0.62 18.99 -44.94
CA GLY A 626 1.57 18.62 -46.00
C GLY A 626 0.95 18.31 -47.37
N THR A 627 -0.38 18.32 -47.50
CA THR A 627 -1.08 18.23 -48.80
C THR A 627 -2.27 19.17 -48.89
N ASP A 628 -2.44 19.81 -50.05
CA ASP A 628 -3.61 20.66 -50.32
C ASP A 628 -4.66 19.95 -51.19
N GLY A 629 -5.94 20.21 -50.87
CA GLY A 629 -7.10 19.83 -51.67
C GLY A 629 -7.50 18.36 -51.60
N GLY A 630 -8.70 18.06 -52.12
CA GLY A 630 -9.29 16.72 -52.10
C GLY A 630 -10.35 16.54 -51.01
N THR A 631 -10.86 15.31 -50.90
CA THR A 631 -11.85 14.94 -49.87
C THR A 631 -11.12 14.35 -48.67
N ILE A 632 -11.45 14.84 -47.47
CA ILE A 632 -10.98 14.26 -46.21
C ILE A 632 -12.03 13.28 -45.69
N VAL A 633 -11.57 12.10 -45.32
CA VAL A 633 -12.35 11.06 -44.65
C VAL A 633 -11.69 10.81 -43.30
N GLN A 634 -12.39 11.06 -42.21
CA GLN A 634 -11.90 10.74 -40.88
C GLN A 634 -12.49 9.41 -40.42
N SER A 635 -11.67 8.60 -39.73
CA SER A 635 -12.17 7.50 -38.91
C SER A 635 -13.13 8.02 -37.83
N ARG A 636 -13.88 7.14 -37.17
CA ARG A 636 -14.86 7.53 -36.15
C ARG A 636 -14.21 8.46 -35.10
N ALA A 637 -14.84 9.61 -34.86
CA ALA A 637 -14.42 10.57 -33.84
C ALA A 637 -14.60 9.98 -32.43
N ALA A 638 -13.71 10.36 -31.51
CA ALA A 638 -13.84 10.02 -30.10
C ALA A 638 -14.98 10.85 -29.50
N GLN A 639 -16.14 10.21 -29.27
CA GLN A 639 -17.27 10.91 -28.66
C GLN A 639 -16.96 11.13 -27.17
N ALA A 640 -17.23 12.34 -26.67
CA ALA A 640 -17.16 12.72 -25.25
C ALA A 640 -15.76 12.88 -24.61
N LEU A 641 -14.69 13.11 -25.39
CA LEU A 641 -13.40 13.59 -24.86
C LEU A 641 -13.30 15.11 -24.87
N GLY A 642 -12.67 15.68 -23.84
CA GLY A 642 -12.37 17.11 -23.78
C GLY A 642 -13.60 18.01 -23.66
N ARG A 643 -14.74 17.48 -23.18
CA ARG A 643 -16.01 18.22 -23.08
C ARG A 643 -15.98 19.42 -22.13
N GLU A 644 -15.02 19.45 -21.20
CA GLU A 644 -14.76 20.59 -20.32
C GLU A 644 -13.60 21.47 -20.78
N GLY A 645 -12.99 21.12 -21.91
CA GLY A 645 -11.98 21.91 -22.61
C GLY A 645 -10.56 21.42 -22.37
N LEU A 646 -9.65 22.39 -22.34
CA LEU A 646 -8.22 22.16 -22.26
C LEU A 646 -7.69 22.46 -20.86
N LEU A 647 -6.64 21.76 -20.48
CA LEU A 647 -5.87 22.02 -19.27
C LEU A 647 -4.45 22.43 -19.65
N LEU A 648 -3.88 23.35 -18.87
CA LEU A 648 -2.45 23.65 -18.87
C LEU A 648 -1.92 23.46 -17.45
N SER A 649 -1.52 22.23 -17.14
CA SER A 649 -0.98 21.85 -15.83
C SER A 649 0.49 22.27 -15.62
N GLY A 650 1.17 22.67 -16.71
CA GLY A 650 2.58 23.01 -16.74
C GLY A 650 2.97 23.85 -17.96
N ARG A 651 4.21 23.72 -18.43
CA ARG A 651 4.74 24.49 -19.57
C ARG A 651 4.22 23.94 -20.90
N ALA A 652 3.71 24.82 -21.77
CA ALA A 652 3.45 24.52 -23.18
C ALA A 652 4.59 25.10 -24.03
N ASP A 653 5.38 24.26 -24.71
CA ASP A 653 6.50 24.73 -25.54
C ASP A 653 6.05 24.97 -26.99
N ASN A 654 5.47 26.14 -27.26
CA ASN A 654 4.92 26.51 -28.57
C ASN A 654 3.84 25.52 -29.07
N VAL A 655 2.96 25.11 -28.17
CA VAL A 655 1.84 24.21 -28.49
C VAL A 655 0.79 24.98 -29.29
N LYS A 656 0.35 24.40 -30.40
CA LYS A 656 -0.73 24.91 -31.23
C LYS A 656 -1.86 23.90 -31.34
N VAL A 657 -3.04 24.28 -30.87
CA VAL A 657 -4.28 23.53 -31.04
C VAL A 657 -4.99 24.05 -32.29
N ILE A 658 -5.34 23.17 -33.23
CA ILE A 658 -6.07 23.51 -34.45
C ILE A 658 -7.42 22.79 -34.51
N ASN A 659 -8.32 23.31 -35.34
CA ASN A 659 -9.68 22.78 -35.51
C ASN A 659 -10.45 22.68 -34.18
N ALA A 660 -10.20 23.62 -33.27
CA ALA A 660 -10.88 23.71 -31.99
C ALA A 660 -12.37 24.05 -32.20
N ASN A 661 -13.25 23.33 -31.53
CA ASN A 661 -14.69 23.58 -31.52
C ASN A 661 -15.10 24.36 -30.26
N ALA A 662 -16.41 24.43 -29.98
CA ALA A 662 -16.93 25.08 -28.78
C ALA A 662 -16.46 24.43 -27.46
N ASP A 663 -16.20 23.12 -27.43
CA ASP A 663 -15.76 22.42 -26.21
C ASP A 663 -14.35 22.88 -25.80
N ALA A 664 -13.46 23.07 -26.78
CA ALA A 664 -12.13 23.63 -26.59
C ALA A 664 -12.11 25.14 -26.26
N ALA A 665 -13.27 25.81 -26.18
CA ALA A 665 -13.37 27.22 -25.81
C ALA A 665 -13.28 27.46 -24.29
N ARG A 666 -12.72 26.49 -23.56
CA ARG A 666 -12.46 26.54 -22.13
C ARG A 666 -11.02 26.13 -21.88
N LEU A 667 -10.31 26.89 -21.06
CA LEU A 667 -8.95 26.59 -20.64
C LEU A 667 -8.82 26.75 -19.13
N GLU A 668 -8.45 25.68 -18.45
CA GLU A 668 -7.94 25.75 -17.10
C GLU A 668 -6.41 25.87 -17.09
N ILE A 669 -5.89 26.78 -16.27
CA ILE A 669 -4.46 26.92 -15.99
C ILE A 669 -4.26 26.64 -14.51
N SER A 670 -3.81 25.42 -14.20
CA SER A 670 -3.56 24.94 -12.84
C SER A 670 -2.08 24.92 -12.47
N GLY A 671 -1.19 25.07 -13.46
CA GLY A 671 0.26 25.00 -13.24
C GLY A 671 0.81 25.96 -12.20
N ILE A 672 1.82 25.50 -11.48
CA ILE A 672 2.55 26.28 -10.47
C ILE A 672 3.95 26.59 -11.02
N GLY A 673 4.37 27.85 -10.87
CA GLY A 673 5.70 28.34 -11.29
C GLY A 673 5.63 29.43 -12.38
N ASP A 674 6.77 30.08 -12.61
CA ASP A 674 6.90 31.11 -13.66
C ASP A 674 7.34 30.48 -14.99
N HIS A 675 6.36 30.13 -15.82
CA HIS A 675 6.49 29.60 -17.17
C HIS A 675 6.46 30.73 -18.21
N THR A 676 7.31 31.75 -18.05
CA THR A 676 7.29 32.97 -18.90
C THR A 676 7.50 32.71 -20.40
N ASP A 677 8.11 31.59 -20.74
CA ASP A 677 8.38 31.12 -22.10
C ASP A 677 7.31 30.15 -22.63
N SER A 678 6.32 29.79 -21.81
CA SER A 678 5.17 28.98 -22.23
C SER A 678 4.36 29.72 -23.29
N ARG A 679 3.99 29.01 -24.36
CA ARG A 679 3.18 29.51 -25.46
C ARG A 679 2.16 28.48 -25.88
N LEU A 680 0.88 28.86 -25.80
CA LEU A 680 -0.26 28.11 -26.28
C LEU A 680 -1.02 28.94 -27.32
N GLU A 681 -1.25 28.38 -28.50
CA GLU A 681 -2.09 28.97 -29.55
C GLU A 681 -3.31 28.06 -29.77
N ILE A 682 -4.50 28.62 -29.84
CA ILE A 682 -5.73 27.89 -30.12
C ILE A 682 -6.40 28.50 -31.35
N ALA A 683 -6.46 27.73 -32.43
CA ALA A 683 -7.14 28.09 -33.67
C ALA A 683 -8.49 27.38 -33.77
N PHE A 684 -9.55 28.16 -33.66
CA PHE A 684 -10.94 27.71 -33.73
C PHE A 684 -11.40 27.44 -35.15
N LEU A 685 -12.37 26.53 -35.29
CA LEU A 685 -13.19 26.41 -36.48
C LEU A 685 -13.99 27.70 -36.71
N GLU A 686 -14.42 27.92 -37.95
CA GLU A 686 -15.31 29.04 -38.28
C GLU A 686 -16.58 29.01 -37.42
N ASN A 687 -16.96 30.15 -36.83
CA ASN A 687 -18.17 30.28 -36.01
C ASN A 687 -18.24 29.30 -34.81
N ALA A 688 -17.10 28.80 -34.33
CA ALA A 688 -17.07 27.78 -33.28
C ALA A 688 -17.68 28.25 -31.95
N THR A 689 -17.39 29.48 -31.52
CA THR A 689 -17.84 30.02 -30.23
C THR A 689 -17.82 31.55 -30.21
N ASP A 690 -18.75 32.16 -29.46
CA ASP A 690 -18.75 33.58 -29.15
C ASP A 690 -18.02 33.93 -27.84
N ARG A 691 -17.64 32.92 -27.05
CA ARG A 691 -17.08 33.06 -25.71
C ARG A 691 -15.93 32.08 -25.46
N PHE A 692 -14.88 32.58 -24.81
CA PHE A 692 -13.78 31.77 -24.28
C PHE A 692 -13.70 31.90 -22.75
N ASP A 693 -13.81 30.80 -22.03
CA ASP A 693 -13.69 30.77 -20.57
C ASP A 693 -12.28 30.35 -20.15
N LEU A 694 -11.64 31.18 -19.32
CA LEU A 694 -10.33 30.90 -18.74
C LEU A 694 -10.46 30.81 -17.23
N LEU A 695 -10.18 29.63 -16.67
CA LEU A 695 -10.05 29.42 -15.24
C LEU A 695 -8.57 29.43 -14.87
N PHE A 696 -8.19 30.33 -13.96
CA PHE A 696 -6.83 30.40 -13.43
C PHE A 696 -6.83 29.92 -11.98
N SER A 697 -6.50 28.65 -11.78
CA SER A 697 -6.39 27.99 -10.47
C SER A 697 -4.93 27.92 -9.97
N GLY A 698 -3.95 28.05 -10.87
CA GLY A 698 -2.51 27.97 -10.59
C GLY A 698 -1.87 29.22 -9.97
N ARG A 699 -0.53 29.26 -9.94
CA ARG A 699 0.28 30.37 -9.39
C ARG A 699 1.50 30.65 -10.25
N GLY A 700 1.82 31.93 -10.45
CA GLY A 700 2.95 32.37 -11.27
C GLY A 700 2.53 32.83 -12.68
N ASN A 701 3.51 33.03 -13.55
CA ASN A 701 3.30 33.43 -14.94
C ASN A 701 3.06 32.21 -15.83
N ALA A 702 1.88 32.11 -16.43
CA ALA A 702 1.51 31.02 -17.35
C ALA A 702 2.03 31.21 -18.79
N GLY A 703 2.74 32.31 -19.06
CA GLY A 703 3.31 32.61 -20.37
C GLY A 703 2.32 33.35 -21.27
N SER A 704 2.18 32.85 -22.50
CA SER A 704 1.38 33.48 -23.55
C SER A 704 0.29 32.58 -24.11
N LEU A 705 -0.89 33.16 -24.33
CA LEU A 705 -2.04 32.53 -24.97
C LEU A 705 -2.42 33.33 -26.21
N ALA A 706 -2.54 32.68 -27.36
CA ALA A 706 -3.12 33.22 -28.58
C ALA A 706 -4.42 32.50 -28.91
N LEU A 707 -5.46 33.26 -29.29
CA LEU A 707 -6.77 32.73 -29.68
C LEU A 707 -7.09 33.22 -31.09
N ASP A 708 -7.03 32.34 -32.08
CA ASP A 708 -7.35 32.65 -33.46
C ASP A 708 -8.76 32.15 -33.79
N SER A 709 -9.67 33.07 -34.10
CA SER A 709 -11.06 32.77 -34.48
C SER A 709 -11.46 33.57 -35.72
N TYR A 710 -12.45 33.08 -36.45
CA TYR A 710 -13.00 33.74 -37.63
C TYR A 710 -14.46 33.34 -37.85
N GLY A 711 -15.20 34.16 -38.60
CA GLY A 711 -16.61 33.94 -38.94
C GLY A 711 -17.51 35.08 -38.51
N ASP A 712 -18.61 35.28 -39.24
CA ASP A 712 -19.54 36.40 -39.05
C ASP A 712 -20.81 36.02 -38.27
N GLU A 713 -21.12 34.72 -38.14
CA GLU A 713 -22.38 34.24 -37.54
C GLU A 713 -22.26 34.05 -36.03
N ASN A 714 -21.10 33.58 -35.56
CA ASN A 714 -20.82 33.35 -34.14
C ASN A 714 -19.37 33.75 -33.80
N PRO A 715 -19.00 35.04 -33.95
CA PRO A 715 -17.63 35.51 -33.72
C PRO A 715 -17.27 35.48 -32.23
N LEU A 716 -16.03 35.13 -31.91
CA LEU A 716 -15.50 35.17 -30.53
C LEU A 716 -15.43 36.62 -30.04
N THR A 717 -16.41 37.04 -29.25
CA THR A 717 -16.53 38.43 -28.76
C THR A 717 -16.12 38.58 -27.31
N LEU A 718 -16.18 37.52 -26.51
CA LEU A 718 -15.94 37.58 -25.06
C LEU A 718 -14.82 36.63 -24.62
N ILE A 719 -13.86 37.14 -23.85
CA ILE A 719 -12.95 36.33 -23.03
C ILE A 719 -13.32 36.54 -21.55
N ALA A 720 -13.74 35.48 -20.88
CA ALA A 720 -14.09 35.50 -19.47
C ALA A 720 -13.00 34.82 -18.63
N ILE A 721 -12.28 35.62 -17.85
CA ILE A 721 -11.20 35.15 -16.97
C ILE A 721 -11.72 35.10 -15.54
N THR A 722 -11.64 33.91 -14.93
CA THR A 722 -11.97 33.68 -13.53
C THR A 722 -10.72 33.24 -12.79
N THR A 723 -10.37 33.94 -11.72
CA THR A 723 -9.22 33.60 -10.87
C THR A 723 -9.67 32.93 -9.58
N GLY A 724 -8.82 32.06 -9.03
CA GLY A 724 -9.04 31.43 -7.73
C GLY A 724 -9.13 32.43 -6.56
N ALA A 725 -9.24 31.89 -5.34
CA ALA A 725 -9.40 32.71 -4.14
C ALA A 725 -8.13 33.48 -3.73
N TRP A 726 -6.95 32.87 -3.92
CA TRP A 726 -5.67 33.40 -3.44
C TRP A 726 -4.54 33.15 -4.43
N GLY A 727 -3.51 33.99 -4.41
CA GLY A 727 -2.32 33.86 -5.26
C GLY A 727 -2.08 35.08 -6.16
N ASN A 728 -0.96 35.04 -6.88
CA ASN A 728 -0.65 35.99 -7.94
C ASN A 728 -0.50 35.19 -9.25
N GLY A 729 -1.36 35.46 -10.23
CA GLY A 729 -1.28 34.89 -11.57
C GLY A 729 -0.83 35.91 -12.59
N ALA A 730 -0.16 35.49 -13.65
CA ALA A 730 0.10 36.33 -14.80
C ALA A 730 -0.13 35.58 -16.12
N LEU A 731 -0.66 36.30 -17.10
CA LEU A 731 -0.87 35.78 -18.46
C LEU A 731 -0.68 36.90 -19.48
N THR A 732 -0.07 36.57 -20.60
CA THR A 732 0.03 37.47 -21.75
C THR A 732 -0.90 36.99 -22.86
N LEU A 733 -1.88 37.80 -23.24
CA LEU A 733 -2.67 37.53 -24.45
C LEU A 733 -1.89 38.02 -25.69
N THR A 734 -1.80 37.17 -26.70
CA THR A 734 -1.08 37.38 -27.95
C THR A 734 -1.96 37.00 -29.16
N GLY A 735 -1.47 37.15 -30.40
CA GLY A 735 -2.24 36.88 -31.63
C GLY A 735 -2.67 38.14 -32.38
N GLN A 736 -3.62 38.02 -33.33
CA GLN A 736 -4.20 39.15 -34.09
C GLN A 736 -5.74 39.11 -34.18
N ASN A 737 -6.41 38.51 -33.22
CA ASN A 737 -7.86 38.36 -33.23
C ASN A 737 -8.58 39.70 -33.02
N ASP A 738 -9.23 40.19 -34.07
CA ASP A 738 -9.97 41.46 -34.08
C ASP A 738 -11.46 41.30 -33.73
N GLN A 739 -11.94 40.07 -33.51
CA GLN A 739 -13.33 39.76 -33.18
C GLN A 739 -13.66 39.99 -31.71
N VAL A 740 -12.67 39.88 -30.81
CA VAL A 740 -12.85 40.03 -29.36
C VAL A 740 -13.16 41.48 -28.98
N GLN A 741 -14.30 41.68 -28.32
CA GLN A 741 -14.85 42.99 -27.92
C GLN A 741 -14.83 43.21 -26.41
N ASP A 742 -14.86 42.15 -25.61
CA ASP A 742 -14.94 42.24 -24.16
C ASP A 742 -13.98 41.24 -23.49
N ILE A 743 -13.30 41.71 -22.46
CA ILE A 743 -12.58 40.85 -21.50
C ILE A 743 -13.19 41.12 -20.13
N THR A 744 -13.76 40.09 -19.51
CA THR A 744 -14.21 40.16 -18.13
C THR A 744 -13.22 39.46 -17.22
N LEU A 745 -12.86 40.12 -16.12
CA LEU A 745 -12.05 39.51 -15.07
C LEU A 745 -12.87 39.47 -13.77
N SER A 746 -12.97 38.29 -13.19
CA SER A 746 -13.62 37.99 -11.90
C SER A 746 -12.76 37.06 -11.06
N GLY A 747 -13.00 37.00 -9.75
CA GLY A 747 -12.25 36.13 -8.82
C GLY A 747 -11.70 36.88 -7.62
N GLY A 748 -10.94 36.18 -6.78
CA GLY A 748 -10.39 36.70 -5.52
C GLY A 748 -8.89 37.01 -5.53
N ALA A 749 -8.14 36.40 -6.46
CA ALA A 749 -6.69 36.50 -6.54
C ALA A 749 -6.20 37.71 -7.36
N ASN A 750 -4.99 38.20 -7.06
CA ASN A 750 -4.32 39.20 -7.88
C ASN A 750 -3.95 38.59 -9.23
N PHE A 751 -4.19 39.33 -10.32
CA PHE A 751 -3.95 38.81 -11.66
C PHE A 751 -3.38 39.89 -12.58
N ASN A 752 -2.21 39.60 -13.16
CA ASN A 752 -1.51 40.45 -14.10
C ASN A 752 -1.79 40.01 -15.53
N LEU A 753 -2.74 40.68 -16.17
CA LEU A 753 -3.05 40.46 -17.59
C LEU A 753 -2.24 41.43 -18.47
N THR A 754 -1.35 40.91 -19.29
CA THR A 754 -0.59 41.70 -20.28
C THR A 754 -1.25 41.65 -21.65
N ARG A 755 -1.43 42.81 -22.28
CA ARG A 755 -1.97 42.97 -23.64
C ARG A 755 -1.03 43.85 -24.48
N PRO A 756 -0.31 43.32 -25.48
CA PRO A 756 0.53 44.12 -26.35
C PRO A 756 -0.31 45.10 -27.22
N ARG A 757 0.21 46.30 -27.47
CA ARG A 757 -0.50 47.33 -28.27
C ARG A 757 -0.72 46.86 -29.71
N GLY A 758 -1.97 46.91 -30.18
CA GLY A 758 -2.35 46.71 -31.58
C GLY A 758 -3.14 45.44 -31.91
N ILE A 759 -3.39 44.58 -30.91
CA ILE A 759 -3.82 43.18 -31.13
C ILE A 759 -5.33 42.95 -30.88
N LEU A 760 -5.99 43.78 -30.07
CA LEU A 760 -7.43 43.74 -29.79
C LEU A 760 -7.96 45.17 -29.97
N ARG A 761 -8.45 45.51 -31.16
CA ARG A 761 -8.66 46.94 -31.53
C ARG A 761 -9.79 47.66 -30.76
N SER A 762 -10.57 46.96 -29.95
CA SER A 762 -11.73 47.55 -29.28
C SER A 762 -12.10 46.92 -27.92
N ALA A 763 -11.26 46.04 -27.35
CA ALA A 763 -11.69 45.23 -26.22
C ALA A 763 -11.81 46.00 -24.88
N TRP A 764 -13.03 46.11 -24.33
CA TRP A 764 -13.28 46.72 -23.02
C TRP A 764 -12.89 45.74 -21.90
N LEU A 765 -12.13 46.23 -20.91
CA LEU A 765 -11.87 45.46 -19.68
C LEU A 765 -12.94 45.79 -18.65
N THR A 766 -13.78 44.82 -18.30
CA THR A 766 -14.78 44.97 -17.26
C THR A 766 -14.36 44.17 -16.03
N LEU A 767 -14.10 44.88 -14.92
CA LEU A 767 -13.83 44.30 -13.61
C LEU A 767 -15.15 44.06 -12.89
N ARG A 768 -15.46 42.81 -12.52
CA ARG A 768 -16.65 42.49 -11.72
C ARG A 768 -16.22 42.13 -10.29
N PRO A 769 -16.64 42.91 -9.26
CA PRO A 769 -16.36 42.54 -7.87
C PRO A 769 -17.15 41.28 -7.49
N SER A 770 -16.51 40.37 -6.74
CA SER A 770 -17.19 39.21 -6.16
C SER A 770 -18.33 39.66 -5.23
N PRO A 771 -19.50 38.99 -5.24
CA PRO A 771 -20.53 39.26 -4.25
C PRO A 771 -19.98 38.89 -2.87
N VAL A 772 -19.84 39.89 -2.01
CA VAL A 772 -19.55 39.70 -0.59
C VAL A 772 -20.72 38.91 -0.02
N MET A 773 -20.52 37.63 0.28
CA MET A 773 -21.47 36.83 1.04
C MET A 773 -21.57 37.46 2.45
N GLY A 774 -22.68 38.12 2.72
CA GLY A 774 -23.02 38.57 4.07
C GLY A 774 -23.28 37.36 4.96
N LEU A 775 -22.56 37.30 6.08
CA LEU A 775 -22.77 36.36 7.18
C LEU A 775 -24.21 36.45 7.73
N PRO A 776 -24.73 35.33 8.24
CA PRO A 776 -24.74 35.13 9.69
C PRO A 776 -23.68 34.14 10.18
#